data_AF-A0A0B5QI52-F1
#
_entry.id   AF-A0A0B5QI52-F1
#
_cell.length_a   1.000
_cell.length_b   1.000
_cell.length_c   1.000
_cell.angle_alpha   90.00
_cell.angle_beta   90.00
_cell.angle_gamma   90.00
#
_symmetry.space_group_name_H-M   'P 1'
#
loop_
_entity.id
_entity.type
_entity.pdbx_description
1 polymer ?
#
loop_
_entity_poly.entity_id
_entity_poly.type
_entity_poly.pdbx_seq_one_letter_code
_entity_poly.pdbx_strand_id
1 'polypeptide(L)'
;MIRVTVNINGMNYNLKGEKDEKYLLGVANFVDTRIKEILSKKASFSTTDASVLAAVNIADELYECDLELDKAIKIKEAISGENSSLKKKVDELSLQLENINREKSELQNNFQKKEEELHGKYNNVEVKFSSLSDEINKLKIENEKLKKENKLITDENKRNKNSNEALTKDISDYKEKSKILYKKIDEAKNKEHRLEKQVQQANEQVSSLTSELTKVSKEKDMVTEQLNEMTAVNFELDKQIKELTQTKLNLENKMLLLQEKNISLEADYNNVCKELKKASENLKYEISNKEAINKEYTLCKANLEKLNEDHHKCTKELAEYKEKLENQITTNNAITSKAREEKEILKNKITELLLSEEELNKKIKKLLEREQELNNSLKLEKDNAVRLTKEIQDNNMEKADLNKQLNDLFEESEKEITECKQKLSKLNKENEALVNQIDLLNEEKDTLVSEINKLKKEQDILNNEIKNINDTNDKLSQEIENSDREKERLEGELKITRNDNENLKGELKEVHEEKEVEVNIKVKEIEEVSNTLESKENDLRRIKEELASRERALARLEKELEDKEGIFLKLKREIEAKEKDLNTSKVSIDDLQGKMSILAKEKEELANENDKLNQEARTFHNRLFELQAEIINKEIEIARAKKEQVGPIVKKKR
;
A
#
# COMPACT_ATOMS: atom_id res chain seq x y z
N MET A 1 97.28 -47.66 35.58
CA MET A 1 97.20 -49.09 35.96
C MET A 1 97.58 -49.26 37.42
N ILE A 2 96.71 -49.87 38.21
CA ILE A 2 96.92 -50.20 39.61
C ILE A 2 97.48 -51.64 39.69
N ARG A 3 98.31 -51.93 40.70
CA ARG A 3 98.83 -53.28 40.98
C ARG A 3 98.31 -53.74 42.34
N VAL A 4 97.67 -54.91 42.37
CA VAL A 4 97.06 -55.49 43.58
C VAL A 4 97.55 -56.92 43.76
N THR A 5 97.89 -57.29 44.99
CA THR A 5 98.21 -58.68 45.33
C THR A 5 96.94 -59.40 45.76
N VAL A 6 96.61 -60.49 45.09
CA VAL A 6 95.39 -61.29 45.32
C VAL A 6 95.77 -62.75 45.58
N ASN A 7 94.97 -63.49 46.36
CA ASN A 7 95.15 -64.93 46.53
C ASN A 7 94.09 -65.68 45.72
N ILE A 8 94.51 -66.58 44.83
CA ILE A 8 93.62 -67.43 44.02
C ILE A 8 94.06 -68.87 44.21
N ASN A 9 93.15 -69.71 44.70
CA ASN A 9 93.35 -71.12 45.05
C ASN A 9 94.61 -71.37 45.91
N GLY A 10 94.85 -70.50 46.90
CA GLY A 10 95.99 -70.57 47.81
C GLY A 10 97.26 -69.86 47.32
N MET A 11 97.33 -69.51 46.03
CA MET A 11 98.52 -68.90 45.41
C MET A 11 98.39 -67.37 45.30
N ASN A 12 99.44 -66.64 45.68
CA ASN A 12 99.46 -65.18 45.60
C ASN A 12 99.89 -64.69 44.21
N TYR A 13 98.99 -63.99 43.51
CA TYR A 13 99.22 -63.37 42.21
C TYR A 13 99.26 -61.84 42.33
N ASN A 14 100.06 -61.20 41.48
CA ASN A 14 100.12 -59.75 41.36
C ASN A 14 99.34 -59.32 40.11
N LEU A 15 98.07 -58.95 40.26
CA LEU A 15 97.28 -58.43 39.15
C LEU A 15 97.64 -56.97 38.87
N LYS A 16 97.72 -56.60 37.59
CA LYS A 16 97.91 -55.22 37.14
C LYS A 16 96.86 -54.89 36.08
N GLY A 17 96.03 -53.89 36.33
CA GLY A 17 94.91 -53.53 35.47
C GLY A 17 94.61 -52.04 35.47
N GLU A 18 93.74 -51.61 34.57
CA GLU A 18 93.30 -50.20 34.45
C GLU A 18 92.10 -49.86 35.34
N LYS A 19 91.30 -50.86 35.71
CA LYS A 19 90.19 -50.73 36.65
C LYS A 19 90.69 -50.56 38.09
N ASP A 20 89.79 -50.17 38.98
CA ASP A 20 90.11 -49.93 40.39
C ASP A 20 90.48 -51.21 41.15
N GLU A 21 91.10 -51.03 42.32
CA GLU A 21 91.53 -52.15 43.17
C GLU A 21 90.35 -53.04 43.60
N LYS A 22 89.18 -52.44 43.87
CA LYS A 22 87.98 -53.17 44.27
C LYS A 22 87.47 -54.10 43.16
N TYR A 23 87.46 -53.64 41.90
CA TYR A 23 87.09 -54.47 40.76
C TYR A 23 88.11 -55.59 40.54
N LEU A 24 89.42 -55.30 40.62
CA LEU A 24 90.46 -56.31 40.45
C LEU A 24 90.42 -57.40 41.54
N LEU A 25 90.15 -57.03 42.79
CA LEU A 25 89.88 -57.97 43.89
C LEU A 25 88.59 -58.76 43.65
N GLY A 26 87.53 -58.11 43.16
CA GLY A 26 86.26 -58.76 42.82
C GLY A 26 86.44 -59.86 41.76
N VAL A 27 87.14 -59.55 40.67
CA VAL A 27 87.45 -60.53 39.60
C VAL A 27 88.31 -61.68 40.14
N ALA A 28 89.34 -61.39 40.94
CA ALA A 28 90.17 -62.42 41.55
C ALA A 28 89.35 -63.36 42.46
N ASN A 29 88.51 -62.80 43.32
CA ASN A 29 87.63 -63.56 44.21
C ASN A 29 86.58 -64.39 43.44
N PHE A 30 86.05 -63.88 42.32
CA PHE A 30 85.13 -64.62 41.46
C PHE A 30 85.80 -65.83 40.81
N VAL A 31 87.00 -65.66 40.27
CA VAL A 31 87.80 -66.77 39.71
C VAL A 31 88.17 -67.79 40.78
N ASP A 32 88.65 -67.34 41.95
CA ASP A 32 88.96 -68.21 43.09
C ASP A 32 87.73 -69.02 43.56
N THR A 33 86.57 -68.36 43.67
CA THR A 33 85.31 -69.02 44.03
C THR A 33 84.94 -70.09 43.00
N ARG A 34 85.01 -69.78 41.70
CA ARG A 34 84.66 -70.74 40.65
C ARG A 34 85.61 -71.95 40.61
N ILE A 35 86.90 -71.74 40.86
CA ILE A 35 87.88 -72.83 40.99
C ILE A 35 87.55 -73.72 42.20
N LYS A 36 87.25 -73.12 43.36
CA LYS A 36 86.85 -73.83 44.58
C LYS A 36 85.52 -74.60 44.43
N GLU A 37 84.56 -74.05 43.68
CA GLU A 37 83.32 -74.75 43.34
C GLU A 37 83.57 -76.00 42.48
N ILE A 38 84.48 -75.93 41.51
CA ILE A 38 84.80 -77.07 40.65
C ILE A 38 85.57 -78.15 41.43
N LEU A 39 86.56 -77.76 42.24
CA LEU A 39 87.30 -78.69 43.09
C LEU A 39 86.42 -79.36 44.16
N SER A 40 85.47 -78.63 44.76
CA SER A 40 84.53 -79.21 45.74
C SER A 40 83.51 -80.17 45.12
N LYS A 41 83.08 -79.91 43.87
CA LYS A 41 82.22 -80.84 43.11
C LYS A 41 82.95 -82.10 42.62
N LYS A 42 84.27 -82.04 42.38
CA LYS A 42 85.05 -83.20 41.93
C LYS A 42 86.51 -83.17 42.40
N ALA A 43 86.74 -83.73 43.59
CA ALA A 43 88.04 -83.76 44.26
C ALA A 43 89.16 -84.53 43.52
N SER A 44 88.86 -85.21 42.41
CA SER A 44 89.86 -85.90 41.57
C SER A 44 90.52 -85.03 40.50
N PHE A 45 90.09 -83.77 40.33
CA PHE A 45 90.68 -82.86 39.36
C PHE A 45 91.95 -82.21 39.90
N SER A 46 92.95 -82.05 39.03
CA SER A 46 94.11 -81.23 39.37
C SER A 46 93.69 -79.76 39.49
N THR A 47 94.48 -78.98 40.23
CA THR A 47 94.26 -77.53 40.34
C THR A 47 94.32 -76.85 38.96
N THR A 48 95.11 -77.39 38.02
CA THR A 48 95.16 -76.95 36.62
C THR A 48 93.86 -77.24 35.88
N ASP A 49 93.35 -78.48 35.93
CA ASP A 49 92.11 -78.86 35.21
C ASP A 49 90.90 -78.07 35.73
N ALA A 50 90.81 -77.89 37.05
CA ALA A 50 89.77 -77.08 37.67
C ALA A 50 89.89 -75.59 37.30
N SER A 51 91.11 -75.08 37.12
CA SER A 51 91.33 -73.70 36.65
C SER A 51 90.98 -73.52 35.18
N VAL A 52 91.28 -74.50 34.32
CA VAL A 52 90.88 -74.49 32.90
C VAL A 52 89.37 -74.58 32.77
N LEU A 53 88.70 -75.47 33.51
CA LEU A 53 87.24 -75.57 33.49
C LEU A 53 86.56 -74.33 34.09
N ALA A 54 87.14 -73.70 35.12
CA ALA A 54 86.67 -72.41 35.62
C ALA A 54 86.75 -71.33 34.53
N ALA A 55 87.88 -71.25 33.81
CA ALA A 55 88.06 -70.30 32.73
C ALA A 55 87.10 -70.54 31.55
N VAL A 56 86.86 -71.81 31.17
CA VAL A 56 85.89 -72.16 30.13
C VAL A 56 84.47 -71.77 30.53
N ASN A 57 84.02 -72.09 31.74
CA ASN A 57 82.68 -71.74 32.20
C ASN A 57 82.48 -70.22 32.29
N ILE A 58 83.51 -69.47 32.73
CA ILE A 58 83.46 -68.01 32.78
C ILE A 58 83.45 -67.41 31.36
N ALA A 59 84.15 -68.02 30.40
CA ALA A 59 84.14 -67.59 29.00
C ALA A 59 82.81 -67.90 28.30
N ASP A 60 82.17 -69.03 28.63
CA ASP A 60 80.84 -69.41 28.12
C ASP A 60 79.76 -68.44 28.62
N GLU A 61 79.74 -68.16 29.93
CA GLU A 61 78.85 -67.13 30.52
C GLU A 61 79.09 -65.74 29.91
N LEU A 62 80.35 -65.35 29.66
CA LEU A 62 80.67 -64.08 29.00
C LEU A 62 80.16 -64.06 27.55
N TYR A 63 80.32 -65.15 26.80
CA TYR A 63 79.87 -65.25 25.41
C TYR A 63 78.34 -65.25 25.30
N GLU A 64 77.64 -65.90 26.23
CA GLU A 64 76.17 -65.82 26.32
C GLU A 64 75.72 -64.39 26.66
N CYS A 65 76.36 -63.72 27.64
CA CYS A 65 76.09 -62.32 27.96
C CYS A 65 76.32 -61.39 26.76
N ASP A 66 77.40 -61.58 26.00
CA ASP A 66 77.69 -60.79 24.80
C ASP A 66 76.61 -61.00 23.73
N LEU A 67 76.16 -62.25 23.50
CA LEU A 67 75.06 -62.55 22.57
C LEU A 67 73.71 -61.96 23.02
N GLU A 68 73.43 -61.92 24.32
CA GLU A 68 72.23 -61.26 24.86
C GLU A 68 72.32 -59.74 24.76
N LEU A 69 73.49 -59.16 25.03
CA LEU A 69 73.76 -57.73 24.86
C LEU A 69 73.58 -57.31 23.40
N ASP A 70 74.07 -58.12 22.45
CA ASP A 70 73.93 -57.88 21.02
C ASP A 70 72.46 -57.90 20.56
N LYS A 71 71.64 -58.82 21.11
CA LYS A 71 70.18 -58.83 20.89
C LYS A 71 69.53 -57.59 21.49
N ALA A 72 69.89 -57.22 22.72
CA ALA A 72 69.34 -56.06 23.42
C ALA A 72 69.69 -54.74 22.71
N ILE A 73 70.90 -54.61 22.15
CA ILE A 73 71.31 -53.47 21.32
C ILE A 73 70.45 -53.38 20.07
N LYS A 74 70.29 -54.47 19.31
CA LYS A 74 69.45 -54.50 18.08
C LYS A 74 67.99 -54.14 18.37
N ILE A 75 67.43 -54.64 19.47
CA ILE A 75 66.07 -54.30 19.92
C ILE A 75 65.98 -52.81 20.30
N LYS A 76 66.97 -52.29 21.05
CA LYS A 76 67.03 -50.87 21.42
C LYS A 76 67.15 -49.96 20.20
N GLU A 77 67.93 -50.34 19.19
CA GLU A 77 68.06 -49.60 17.93
C GLU A 77 66.75 -49.58 17.15
N ALA A 78 66.06 -50.72 17.02
CA ALA A 78 64.74 -50.81 16.39
C ALA A 78 63.71 -49.92 17.11
N ILE A 79 63.60 -50.03 18.44
CA ILE A 79 62.73 -49.19 19.27
C ILE A 79 63.11 -47.70 19.18
N SER A 80 64.40 -47.38 19.07
CA SER A 80 64.85 -45.99 18.88
C SER A 80 64.48 -45.44 17.50
N GLY A 81 64.52 -46.28 16.46
CA GLY A 81 64.07 -45.93 15.11
C GLY A 81 62.56 -45.69 15.07
N GLU A 82 61.78 -46.59 15.67
CA GLU A 82 60.32 -46.45 15.78
C GLU A 82 59.92 -45.22 16.61
N ASN A 83 60.55 -44.98 17.77
CA ASN A 83 60.31 -43.76 18.53
C ASN A 83 60.67 -42.48 17.74
N SER A 84 61.69 -42.52 16.89
CA SER A 84 62.02 -41.38 16.01
C SER A 84 60.97 -41.16 14.92
N SER A 85 60.41 -42.22 14.35
CA SER A 85 59.34 -42.11 13.33
C SER A 85 58.01 -41.68 13.95
N LEU A 86 57.65 -42.22 15.11
CA LEU A 86 56.48 -41.80 15.89
C LEU A 86 56.58 -40.34 16.31
N LYS A 87 57.77 -39.89 16.76
CA LYS A 87 57.98 -38.48 17.13
C LYS A 87 57.75 -37.53 15.94
N LYS A 88 58.32 -37.84 14.77
CA LYS A 88 58.06 -37.06 13.54
C LYS A 88 56.57 -37.02 13.20
N LYS A 89 55.86 -38.15 13.32
CA LYS A 89 54.42 -38.21 13.05
C LYS A 89 53.59 -37.43 14.07
N VAL A 90 54.01 -37.37 15.34
CA VAL A 90 53.42 -36.49 16.35
C VAL A 90 53.65 -35.03 15.99
N ASP A 91 54.88 -34.64 15.64
CA ASP A 91 55.22 -33.26 15.24
C ASP A 91 54.40 -32.83 13.99
N GLU A 92 54.25 -33.70 12.99
CA GLU A 92 53.39 -33.49 11.81
C GLU A 92 51.91 -33.32 12.17
N LEU A 93 51.36 -34.19 13.02
CA LEU A 93 49.97 -34.11 13.48
C LEU A 93 49.71 -32.86 14.33
N SER A 94 50.67 -32.45 15.17
CA SER A 94 50.59 -31.19 15.93
C SER A 94 50.52 -29.98 15.02
N LEU A 95 51.34 -29.93 13.95
CA LEU A 95 51.32 -28.84 12.98
C LEU A 95 50.03 -28.83 12.13
N GLN A 96 49.46 -30.00 11.81
CA GLN A 96 48.13 -30.09 11.19
C GLN A 96 47.02 -29.58 12.13
N LEU A 97 47.06 -29.95 13.41
CA LEU A 97 46.10 -29.47 14.41
C LEU A 97 46.19 -27.96 14.62
N GLU A 98 47.39 -27.38 14.62
CA GLU A 98 47.59 -25.93 14.72
C GLU A 98 46.98 -25.19 13.52
N ASN A 99 47.21 -25.68 12.29
CA ASN A 99 46.61 -25.13 11.08
C ASN A 99 45.07 -25.21 11.10
N ILE A 100 44.50 -26.37 11.45
CA ILE A 100 43.04 -26.56 11.56
C ILE A 100 42.44 -25.63 12.62
N ASN A 101 43.12 -25.43 13.77
CA ASN A 101 42.68 -24.50 14.80
C ASN A 101 42.74 -23.04 14.34
N ARG A 102 43.74 -22.66 13.54
CA ARG A 102 43.84 -21.33 12.94
C ARG A 102 42.71 -21.09 11.94
N GLU A 103 42.48 -22.02 11.01
CA GLU A 103 41.38 -21.96 10.04
C GLU A 103 40.01 -21.90 10.73
N LYS A 104 39.81 -22.69 11.79
CA LYS A 104 38.61 -22.64 12.63
C LYS A 104 38.41 -21.26 13.28
N SER A 105 39.47 -20.65 13.80
CA SER A 105 39.43 -19.32 14.41
C SER A 105 39.11 -18.22 13.37
N GLU A 106 39.75 -18.27 12.20
CA GLU A 106 39.46 -17.36 11.09
C GLU A 106 38.00 -17.50 10.61
N LEU A 107 37.50 -18.74 10.47
CA LEU A 107 36.12 -19.01 10.08
C LEU A 107 35.13 -18.52 11.15
N GLN A 108 35.41 -18.75 12.45
CA GLN A 108 34.58 -18.28 13.56
C GLN A 108 34.49 -16.75 13.59
N ASN A 109 35.61 -16.04 13.40
CA ASN A 109 35.64 -14.57 13.30
C ASN A 109 34.83 -14.06 12.09
N ASN A 110 34.87 -14.77 10.97
CA ASN A 110 34.09 -14.42 9.77
C ASN A 110 32.59 -14.66 9.97
N PHE A 111 32.19 -15.74 10.66
CA PHE A 111 30.80 -15.96 11.06
C PHE A 111 30.31 -14.86 12.00
N GLN A 112 31.07 -14.51 13.05
CA GLN A 112 30.68 -13.48 14.00
C GLN A 112 30.47 -12.12 13.31
N LYS A 113 31.38 -11.68 12.44
CA LYS A 113 31.21 -10.44 11.67
C LYS A 113 29.93 -10.45 10.81
N LYS A 114 29.63 -11.60 10.20
CA LYS A 114 28.46 -11.74 9.33
C LYS A 114 27.15 -11.78 10.14
N GLU A 115 27.19 -12.31 11.35
CA GLU A 115 26.11 -12.27 12.32
C GLU A 115 25.86 -10.83 12.81
N GLU A 116 26.92 -10.09 13.17
CA GLU A 116 26.85 -8.66 13.52
C GLU A 116 26.28 -7.80 12.36
N GLU A 117 26.71 -8.04 11.12
CA GLU A 117 26.14 -7.39 9.93
C GLU A 117 24.66 -7.73 9.71
N LEU A 118 24.26 -8.99 9.90
CA LEU A 118 22.87 -9.43 9.76
C LEU A 118 21.99 -8.81 10.85
N HIS A 119 22.47 -8.78 12.09
CA HIS A 119 21.78 -8.14 13.20
C HIS A 119 21.63 -6.63 12.96
N GLY A 120 22.67 -5.95 12.49
CA GLY A 120 22.58 -4.53 12.09
C GLY A 120 21.57 -4.26 10.96
N LYS A 121 21.48 -5.16 9.97
CA LYS A 121 20.46 -5.09 8.91
C LYS A 121 19.04 -5.34 9.46
N TYR A 122 18.88 -6.34 10.34
CA TYR A 122 17.61 -6.66 10.98
C TYR A 122 17.08 -5.48 11.80
N ASN A 123 17.89 -4.91 12.69
CA ASN A 123 17.51 -3.77 13.54
C ASN A 123 17.13 -2.54 12.70
N ASN A 124 17.78 -2.32 11.54
CA ASN A 124 17.42 -1.24 10.61
C ASN A 124 16.05 -1.46 9.95
N VAL A 125 15.74 -2.71 9.58
CA VAL A 125 14.41 -3.10 9.08
C VAL A 125 13.34 -2.97 10.17
N GLU A 126 13.65 -3.36 11.41
CA GLU A 126 12.74 -3.24 12.56
C GLU A 126 12.40 -1.78 12.89
N VAL A 127 13.40 -0.89 12.94
CA VAL A 127 13.18 0.57 13.13
C VAL A 127 12.38 1.18 11.97
N LYS A 128 12.60 0.74 10.73
CA LYS A 128 11.77 1.17 9.60
C LYS A 128 10.33 0.66 9.74
N PHE A 129 10.15 -0.59 10.11
CA PHE A 129 8.83 -1.19 10.33
C PHE A 129 8.06 -0.48 11.44
N SER A 130 8.70 -0.13 12.57
CA SER A 130 8.06 0.64 13.63
C SER A 130 7.66 2.04 13.15
N SER A 131 8.53 2.74 12.41
CA SER A 131 8.21 4.07 11.86
C SER A 131 7.03 4.06 10.88
N LEU A 132 6.94 3.03 10.01
CA LEU A 132 5.83 2.83 9.09
C LEU A 132 4.54 2.44 9.83
N SER A 133 4.63 1.62 10.88
CA SER A 133 3.48 1.27 11.73
C SER A 133 2.90 2.51 12.43
N ASP A 134 3.76 3.40 12.96
CA ASP A 134 3.35 4.68 13.53
C ASP A 134 2.69 5.60 12.50
N GLU A 135 3.20 5.65 11.27
CA GLU A 135 2.61 6.42 10.18
C GLU A 135 1.24 5.86 9.76
N ILE A 136 1.12 4.54 9.59
CA ILE A 136 -0.15 3.85 9.32
C ILE A 136 -1.18 4.15 10.42
N ASN A 137 -0.76 4.14 11.70
CA ASN A 137 -1.64 4.47 12.82
C ASN A 137 -2.09 5.95 12.80
N LYS A 138 -1.20 6.89 12.49
CA LYS A 138 -1.56 8.32 12.31
C LYS A 138 -2.58 8.50 11.18
N LEU A 139 -2.31 7.93 10.00
CA LEU A 139 -3.19 7.98 8.84
C LEU A 139 -4.54 7.31 9.10
N LYS A 140 -4.59 6.24 9.91
CA LYS A 140 -5.83 5.58 10.32
C LYS A 140 -6.69 6.48 11.23
N ILE A 141 -6.07 7.18 12.19
CA ILE A 141 -6.73 8.16 13.06
C ILE A 141 -7.23 9.36 12.25
N GLU A 142 -6.46 9.84 11.27
CA GLU A 142 -6.86 10.93 10.39
C GLU A 142 -8.03 10.54 9.49
N ASN A 143 -7.99 9.36 8.87
CA ASN A 143 -9.12 8.83 8.10
C ASN A 143 -10.40 8.68 8.95
N GLU A 144 -10.29 8.23 10.21
CA GLU A 144 -11.40 8.21 11.16
C GLU A 144 -12.01 9.61 11.40
N LYS A 145 -11.18 10.65 11.54
CA LYS A 145 -11.63 12.05 11.70
C LYS A 145 -12.34 12.54 10.43
N LEU A 146 -11.69 12.42 9.27
CA LEU A 146 -12.27 12.81 7.98
C LEU A 146 -13.59 12.08 7.68
N LYS A 147 -13.73 10.81 8.10
CA LYS A 147 -14.96 10.03 7.93
C LYS A 147 -16.09 10.48 8.86
N LYS A 148 -15.77 11.05 10.03
CA LYS A 148 -16.74 11.71 10.93
C LYS A 148 -17.14 13.08 10.39
N GLU A 149 -16.18 13.87 9.91
CA GLU A 149 -16.42 15.17 9.29
C GLU A 149 -17.28 15.08 8.02
N ASN A 150 -16.97 14.14 7.12
CA ASN A 150 -17.80 13.87 5.93
C ASN A 150 -19.25 13.47 6.28
N LYS A 151 -19.47 12.75 7.39
CA LYS A 151 -20.84 12.47 7.88
C LYS A 151 -21.55 13.75 8.32
N LEU A 152 -20.89 14.60 9.10
CA LEU A 152 -21.45 15.90 9.53
C LEU A 152 -21.82 16.77 8.34
N ILE A 153 -20.91 16.93 7.37
CA ILE A 153 -21.15 17.69 6.12
C ILE A 153 -22.30 17.06 5.31
N THR A 154 -22.40 15.73 5.26
CA THR A 154 -23.51 15.04 4.57
C THR A 154 -24.85 15.33 5.25
N ASP A 155 -24.91 15.31 6.58
CA ASP A 155 -26.14 15.56 7.34
C ASP A 155 -26.51 17.06 7.35
N GLU A 156 -25.54 17.96 7.34
CA GLU A 156 -25.75 19.39 7.12
C GLU A 156 -26.31 19.66 5.71
N ASN A 157 -25.75 19.05 4.68
CA ASN A 157 -26.28 19.15 3.32
C ASN A 157 -27.73 18.63 3.20
N LYS A 158 -28.11 17.57 3.93
CA LYS A 158 -29.52 17.13 4.02
C LYS A 158 -30.40 18.20 4.67
N ARG A 159 -29.95 18.82 5.78
CA ARG A 159 -30.70 19.91 6.45
C ARG A 159 -30.87 21.11 5.53
N ASN A 160 -29.80 21.54 4.86
CA ASN A 160 -29.81 22.65 3.91
C ASN A 160 -30.71 22.35 2.70
N LYS A 161 -30.71 21.12 2.19
CA LYS A 161 -31.65 20.68 1.16
C LYS A 161 -33.10 20.80 1.62
N ASN A 162 -33.44 20.25 2.79
CA ASN A 162 -34.80 20.32 3.34
C ASN A 162 -35.24 21.78 3.60
N SER A 163 -34.33 22.63 4.06
CA SER A 163 -34.59 24.06 4.26
C SER A 163 -34.80 24.80 2.94
N ASN A 164 -34.03 24.48 1.89
CA ASN A 164 -34.23 25.03 0.55
C ASN A 164 -35.55 24.56 -0.07
N GLU A 165 -35.98 23.31 0.15
CA GLU A 165 -37.28 22.81 -0.27
C GLU A 165 -38.43 23.56 0.41
N ALA A 166 -38.32 23.81 1.73
CA ALA A 166 -39.27 24.63 2.48
C ALA A 166 -39.32 26.07 1.97
N LEU A 167 -38.17 26.75 1.82
CA LEU A 167 -38.08 28.10 1.28
C LEU A 167 -38.63 28.19 -0.15
N THR A 168 -38.41 27.17 -0.98
CA THR A 168 -38.96 27.10 -2.35
C THR A 168 -40.50 27.03 -2.32
N LYS A 169 -41.07 26.26 -1.39
CA LYS A 169 -42.52 26.20 -1.16
C LYS A 169 -43.05 27.56 -0.68
N ASP A 170 -42.41 28.17 0.31
CA ASP A 170 -42.81 29.49 0.82
C ASP A 170 -42.78 30.55 -0.29
N ILE A 171 -41.73 30.57 -1.13
CA ILE A 171 -41.64 31.44 -2.31
C ILE A 171 -42.79 31.18 -3.29
N SER A 172 -43.21 29.92 -3.48
CA SER A 172 -44.37 29.59 -4.31
C SER A 172 -45.68 30.14 -3.71
N ASP A 173 -45.87 29.96 -2.40
CA ASP A 173 -47.06 30.47 -1.69
C ASP A 173 -47.09 32.02 -1.69
N TYR A 174 -45.94 32.68 -1.56
CA TYR A 174 -45.83 34.14 -1.72
C TYR A 174 -46.10 34.61 -3.15
N LYS A 175 -45.69 33.85 -4.18
CA LYS A 175 -46.02 34.15 -5.59
C LYS A 175 -47.52 34.08 -5.85
N GLU A 176 -48.22 33.05 -5.35
CA GLU A 176 -49.68 32.96 -5.54
C GLU A 176 -50.42 34.03 -4.72
N LYS A 177 -49.98 34.34 -3.48
CA LYS A 177 -50.48 35.49 -2.71
C LYS A 177 -50.28 36.82 -3.46
N SER A 178 -49.11 37.02 -4.07
CA SER A 178 -48.80 38.21 -4.88
C SER A 178 -49.73 38.32 -6.09
N LYS A 179 -49.95 37.22 -6.83
CA LYS A 179 -50.89 37.15 -7.96
C LYS A 179 -52.34 37.46 -7.55
N ILE A 180 -52.77 37.02 -6.36
CA ILE A 180 -54.08 37.39 -5.79
C ILE A 180 -54.13 38.89 -5.45
N LEU A 181 -53.05 39.45 -4.90
CA LEU A 181 -52.95 40.89 -4.61
C LEU A 181 -52.98 41.72 -5.89
N TYR A 182 -52.29 41.32 -6.97
CA TYR A 182 -52.36 42.00 -8.27
C TYR A 182 -53.80 42.05 -8.81
N LYS A 183 -54.53 40.93 -8.77
CA LYS A 183 -55.96 40.92 -9.15
C LYS A 183 -56.79 41.91 -8.33
N LYS A 184 -56.60 41.95 -7.00
CA LYS A 184 -57.27 42.90 -6.12
C LYS A 184 -56.89 44.36 -6.39
N ILE A 185 -55.63 44.63 -6.78
CA ILE A 185 -55.17 45.96 -7.19
C ILE A 185 -55.84 46.37 -8.50
N ASP A 186 -55.98 45.48 -9.48
CA ASP A 186 -56.67 45.78 -10.74
C ASP A 186 -58.18 45.98 -10.52
N GLU A 187 -58.82 45.18 -9.65
CA GLU A 187 -60.20 45.43 -9.21
C GLU A 187 -60.35 46.80 -8.52
N ALA A 188 -59.40 47.16 -7.64
CA ALA A 188 -59.38 48.45 -6.96
C ALA A 188 -59.18 49.61 -7.94
N LYS A 189 -58.24 49.53 -8.88
CA LYS A 189 -58.03 50.52 -9.95
C LYS A 189 -59.25 50.70 -10.84
N ASN A 190 -59.92 49.59 -11.21
CA ASN A 190 -61.16 49.65 -11.97
C ASN A 190 -62.29 50.33 -11.18
N LYS A 191 -62.32 50.20 -9.85
CA LYS A 191 -63.24 50.91 -8.96
C LYS A 191 -62.86 52.38 -8.78
N GLU A 192 -61.57 52.66 -8.63
CA GLU A 192 -60.99 54.01 -8.56
C GLU A 192 -61.34 54.80 -9.82
N HIS A 193 -61.09 54.27 -11.01
CA HIS A 193 -61.43 54.94 -12.27
C HIS A 193 -62.93 55.22 -12.43
N ARG A 194 -63.80 54.34 -11.91
CA ARG A 194 -65.26 54.61 -11.85
C ARG A 194 -65.60 55.76 -10.90
N LEU A 195 -64.95 55.82 -9.73
CA LEU A 195 -65.13 56.90 -8.76
C LEU A 195 -64.55 58.22 -9.28
N GLU A 196 -63.39 58.19 -9.93
CA GLU A 196 -62.74 59.34 -10.55
C GLU A 196 -63.63 59.96 -11.64
N LYS A 197 -64.29 59.13 -12.46
CA LYS A 197 -65.30 59.59 -13.42
C LYS A 197 -66.53 60.22 -12.74
N GLN A 198 -66.97 59.71 -11.58
CA GLN A 198 -68.04 60.33 -10.78
C GLN A 198 -67.59 61.65 -10.15
N VAL A 199 -66.35 61.73 -9.66
CA VAL A 199 -65.75 62.96 -9.12
C VAL A 199 -65.59 64.01 -10.20
N GLN A 200 -65.22 63.64 -11.43
CA GLN A 200 -65.19 64.57 -12.56
C GLN A 200 -66.58 65.17 -12.84
N GLN A 201 -67.62 64.33 -12.89
CA GLN A 201 -69.00 64.80 -13.05
C GLN A 201 -69.45 65.72 -11.90
N ALA A 202 -69.07 65.42 -10.66
CA ALA A 202 -69.32 66.27 -9.52
C ALA A 202 -68.53 67.60 -9.59
N ASN A 203 -67.29 67.59 -10.08
CA ASN A 203 -66.48 68.79 -10.27
C ASN A 203 -67.02 69.69 -11.38
N GLU A 204 -67.58 69.13 -12.45
CA GLU A 204 -68.30 69.89 -13.49
C GLU A 204 -69.52 70.61 -12.88
N GLN A 205 -70.29 69.94 -12.01
CA GLN A 205 -71.40 70.54 -11.26
C GLN A 205 -70.93 71.61 -10.24
N VAL A 206 -69.84 71.36 -9.53
CA VAL A 206 -69.23 72.35 -8.62
C VAL A 206 -68.74 73.56 -9.40
N SER A 207 -68.20 73.38 -10.62
CA SER A 207 -67.78 74.50 -11.46
C SER A 207 -68.96 75.38 -11.91
N SER A 208 -70.13 74.80 -12.24
CA SER A 208 -71.32 75.61 -12.56
C SER A 208 -71.82 76.38 -11.34
N LEU A 209 -71.92 75.72 -10.18
CA LEU A 209 -72.33 76.33 -8.91
C LEU A 209 -71.34 77.41 -8.43
N THR A 210 -70.04 77.23 -8.65
CA THR A 210 -69.01 78.23 -8.33
C THR A 210 -69.17 79.47 -9.20
N SER A 211 -69.53 79.30 -10.48
CA SER A 211 -69.84 80.44 -11.36
C SER A 211 -71.02 81.27 -10.81
N GLU A 212 -72.07 80.62 -10.30
CA GLU A 212 -73.19 81.29 -9.65
C GLU A 212 -72.75 82.00 -8.37
N LEU A 213 -71.95 81.34 -7.54
CA LEU A 213 -71.47 81.90 -6.27
C LEU A 213 -70.53 83.12 -6.44
N THR A 214 -69.76 83.17 -7.54
CA THR A 214 -68.95 84.37 -7.86
C THR A 214 -69.78 85.60 -8.23
N LYS A 215 -71.03 85.44 -8.71
CA LYS A 215 -71.96 86.58 -8.87
C LYS A 215 -72.37 87.11 -7.50
N VAL A 216 -72.80 86.22 -6.60
CA VAL A 216 -73.22 86.57 -5.23
C VAL A 216 -72.09 87.21 -4.42
N SER A 217 -70.83 86.78 -4.61
CA SER A 217 -69.69 87.41 -3.93
C SER A 217 -69.51 88.88 -4.33
N LYS A 218 -69.69 89.24 -5.61
CA LYS A 218 -69.60 90.63 -6.06
C LYS A 218 -70.68 91.52 -5.43
N GLU A 219 -71.88 90.98 -5.23
CA GLU A 219 -72.96 91.68 -4.53
C GLU A 219 -72.61 91.90 -3.05
N LYS A 220 -72.00 90.91 -2.38
CA LYS A 220 -71.54 91.03 -0.98
C LYS A 220 -70.43 92.08 -0.82
N ASP A 221 -69.45 92.13 -1.72
CA ASP A 221 -68.31 93.03 -1.56
C ASP A 221 -68.74 94.51 -1.61
N MET A 222 -69.72 94.86 -2.45
CA MET A 222 -70.37 96.19 -2.46
C MET A 222 -70.99 96.58 -1.11
N VAL A 223 -71.58 95.63 -0.38
CA VAL A 223 -72.17 95.88 0.95
C VAL A 223 -71.09 96.06 2.01
N THR A 224 -69.93 95.42 1.84
CA THR A 224 -68.84 95.45 2.83
C THR A 224 -68.10 96.81 2.80
N GLU A 225 -67.98 97.42 1.62
CA GLU A 225 -67.38 98.74 1.44
C GLU A 225 -68.15 99.83 2.20
N GLN A 226 -69.50 99.77 2.18
CA GLN A 226 -70.38 100.68 2.92
C GLN A 226 -70.23 100.61 4.45
N LEU A 227 -69.83 99.46 5.00
CA LEU A 227 -69.71 99.28 6.45
C LEU A 227 -68.43 99.91 7.04
N ASN A 228 -67.37 99.98 6.24
CA ASN A 228 -66.05 100.48 6.66
C ASN A 228 -66.00 102.01 6.78
N GLU A 229 -66.85 102.75 6.08
CA GLU A 229 -66.93 104.21 6.21
C GLU A 229 -67.40 104.64 7.61
N MET A 230 -68.29 103.86 8.23
CA MET A 230 -68.97 104.25 9.47
C MET A 230 -68.18 103.90 10.74
N THR A 231 -67.35 102.85 10.71
CA THR A 231 -66.49 102.47 11.85
C THR A 231 -65.40 103.51 12.14
N ALA A 232 -65.00 104.31 11.14
CA ALA A 232 -64.08 105.43 11.33
C ALA A 232 -64.59 106.49 12.33
N VAL A 233 -65.92 106.67 12.43
CA VAL A 233 -66.54 107.68 13.32
C VAL A 233 -66.35 107.35 14.81
N ASN A 234 -66.31 106.06 15.17
CA ASN A 234 -66.16 105.64 16.57
C ASN A 234 -64.75 105.89 17.14
N PHE A 235 -63.73 106.05 16.29
CA PHE A 235 -62.35 106.23 16.74
C PHE A 235 -62.10 107.61 17.38
N GLU A 236 -62.85 108.64 16.98
CA GLU A 236 -62.56 110.04 17.38
C GLU A 236 -62.95 110.35 18.84
N LEU A 237 -63.79 109.52 19.47
CA LEU A 237 -64.27 109.71 20.85
C LEU A 237 -63.40 109.05 21.94
N ASP A 238 -62.54 108.07 21.57
CA ASP A 238 -61.61 107.36 22.48
C ASP A 238 -60.64 108.32 23.23
N LYS A 239 -60.44 109.52 22.68
CA LYS A 239 -59.47 110.50 23.18
C LYS A 239 -59.83 111.11 24.54
N GLN A 240 -61.12 111.20 24.89
CA GLN A 240 -61.58 111.91 26.10
C GLN A 240 -61.34 111.16 27.42
N ILE A 241 -61.09 109.85 27.36
CA ILE A 241 -60.86 108.99 28.54
C ILE A 241 -59.57 109.35 29.33
N LYS A 242 -58.63 110.10 28.72
CA LYS A 242 -57.26 110.26 29.23
C LYS A 242 -57.01 111.39 30.25
N GLU A 243 -57.95 112.27 30.53
CA GLU A 243 -57.68 113.46 31.38
C GLU A 243 -58.08 113.31 32.86
N LEU A 244 -59.04 112.42 33.21
CA LEU A 244 -59.45 112.18 34.61
C LEU A 244 -58.49 111.31 35.45
N THR A 245 -57.33 111.06 34.87
CA THR A 245 -56.02 110.95 35.51
C THR A 245 -55.85 111.81 36.78
N GLN A 246 -54.79 111.51 37.54
CA GLN A 246 -54.16 112.42 38.51
C GLN A 246 -54.75 112.53 39.93
N THR A 247 -55.99 112.14 40.21
CA THR A 247 -56.52 112.07 41.59
C THR A 247 -56.02 110.88 42.42
N LYS A 248 -55.20 110.02 41.80
CA LYS A 248 -54.29 108.99 42.35
C LYS A 248 -53.41 109.42 43.56
N LEU A 249 -53.46 110.69 43.98
CA LEU A 249 -52.40 111.40 44.68
C LEU A 249 -52.29 111.14 46.20
N ASN A 250 -53.34 111.38 47.00
CA ASN A 250 -53.10 111.95 48.34
C ASN A 250 -53.15 111.05 49.60
N LEU A 251 -53.51 109.77 49.52
CA LEU A 251 -53.72 108.92 50.74
C LEU A 251 -52.56 107.98 51.12
N GLU A 252 -51.39 108.31 50.60
CA GLU A 252 -50.03 107.86 50.94
C GLU A 252 -49.65 107.90 52.45
N ASN A 253 -50.48 108.52 53.31
CA ASN A 253 -50.02 109.26 54.49
C ASN A 253 -50.27 108.65 55.88
N LYS A 254 -50.43 107.31 56.03
CA LYS A 254 -50.60 106.67 57.37
C LYS A 254 -49.70 105.47 57.68
N MET A 255 -48.64 105.31 56.91
CA MET A 255 -47.64 104.23 56.98
C MET A 255 -46.79 104.15 58.27
N LEU A 256 -46.86 105.12 59.20
CA LEU A 256 -45.67 105.56 59.94
C LEU A 256 -45.75 105.73 61.49
N LEU A 257 -46.68 105.07 62.20
CA LEU A 257 -46.78 105.16 63.68
C LEU A 257 -47.10 103.79 64.35
N LEU A 258 -46.40 102.67 64.09
CA LEU A 258 -44.95 102.44 64.20
C LEU A 258 -44.29 103.01 65.48
N GLN A 259 -43.41 102.17 66.04
CA GLN A 259 -42.33 102.52 66.97
C GLN A 259 -42.69 102.90 68.42
N GLU A 260 -41.63 102.99 69.22
CA GLU A 260 -41.48 103.77 70.46
C GLU A 260 -42.18 103.37 71.76
N LYS A 261 -43.19 102.48 71.81
CA LYS A 261 -43.80 102.10 73.12
C LYS A 261 -43.20 100.91 73.88
N ASN A 262 -41.86 100.92 73.93
CA ASN A 262 -40.98 100.54 75.05
C ASN A 262 -41.20 99.17 75.74
N ILE A 263 -40.23 98.25 75.81
CA ILE A 263 -38.82 98.41 76.28
C ILE A 263 -38.73 98.95 77.74
N SER A 264 -39.85 99.23 78.40
CA SER A 264 -39.88 99.73 79.78
C SER A 264 -40.28 98.61 80.74
N LEU A 265 -39.30 98.12 81.52
CA LEU A 265 -39.34 97.06 82.57
C LEU A 265 -38.94 95.66 82.06
N GLU A 266 -37.70 95.17 82.11
CA GLU A 266 -36.41 95.67 82.64
C GLU A 266 -36.35 96.07 84.13
N ALA A 267 -37.27 95.51 84.92
CA ALA A 267 -37.18 95.32 86.38
C ALA A 267 -38.13 94.16 86.72
N ASP A 268 -37.72 92.96 87.13
CA ASP A 268 -36.42 92.44 87.61
C ASP A 268 -36.23 90.99 87.11
N TYR A 269 -35.04 90.39 86.95
CA TYR A 269 -33.67 90.66 87.39
C TYR A 269 -33.34 90.32 88.87
N ASN A 270 -33.47 91.27 89.82
CA ASN A 270 -33.29 91.00 91.25
C ASN A 270 -34.34 89.97 91.74
N ASN A 271 -34.00 88.81 92.30
CA ASN A 271 -32.73 88.30 92.83
C ASN A 271 -32.75 86.77 92.65
N VAL A 272 -31.76 86.11 92.06
CA VAL A 272 -30.38 85.94 92.57
C VAL A 272 -30.36 85.52 94.05
N CYS A 273 -29.95 84.27 94.28
CA CYS A 273 -29.65 83.65 95.58
C CYS A 273 -30.80 83.30 96.55
N LYS A 274 -31.10 81.99 96.59
CA LYS A 274 -31.70 81.19 97.69
C LYS A 274 -33.24 81.29 97.73
N GLU A 275 -33.99 80.32 97.20
CA GLU A 275 -34.20 79.00 97.79
C GLU A 275 -34.79 78.00 96.75
N LEU A 276 -34.66 76.67 96.87
CA LEU A 276 -33.61 75.89 97.54
C LEU A 276 -33.63 74.43 97.03
N LYS A 277 -32.99 74.15 95.89
CA LYS A 277 -32.30 72.86 95.64
C LYS A 277 -33.14 71.57 95.79
N LYS A 278 -34.47 71.65 95.65
CA LYS A 278 -35.44 70.56 95.86
C LYS A 278 -36.78 70.93 95.24
N ALA A 279 -37.55 69.89 94.91
CA ALA A 279 -38.86 69.87 94.29
C ALA A 279 -38.84 69.91 92.75
N SER A 280 -39.12 68.73 92.19
CA SER A 280 -40.12 68.50 91.13
C SER A 280 -40.28 69.53 90.02
N GLU A 281 -40.15 69.02 88.78
CA GLU A 281 -41.12 69.32 87.71
C GLU A 281 -41.15 70.77 87.19
N ASN A 282 -40.60 70.99 85.98
CA ASN A 282 -41.43 71.19 84.77
C ASN A 282 -40.62 71.68 83.56
N LEU A 283 -40.75 70.92 82.47
CA LEU A 283 -40.65 71.31 81.07
C LEU A 283 -39.28 71.74 80.48
N LYS A 284 -38.86 70.95 79.48
CA LYS A 284 -39.26 71.34 78.11
C LYS A 284 -39.45 70.29 76.99
N TYR A 285 -38.70 69.20 76.78
CA TYR A 285 -37.56 68.56 77.44
C TYR A 285 -37.86 67.66 78.66
N GLU A 286 -39.07 67.75 79.21
CA GLU A 286 -39.74 66.83 80.15
C GLU A 286 -41.18 67.39 80.33
N ILE A 287 -42.13 66.84 81.08
CA ILE A 287 -42.11 65.65 81.93
C ILE A 287 -42.73 64.50 81.16
N SER A 288 -41.88 63.60 80.70
CA SER A 288 -42.31 62.40 79.97
C SER A 288 -42.43 61.24 80.95
N ASN A 289 -43.47 61.27 81.79
CA ASN A 289 -43.94 60.05 82.42
C ASN A 289 -45.45 60.08 82.63
N LYS A 290 -46.08 59.08 82.01
CA LYS A 290 -47.32 58.39 82.42
C LYS A 290 -48.01 58.90 83.69
N GLU A 291 -49.25 59.36 83.53
CA GLU A 291 -50.43 58.95 84.30
C GLU A 291 -51.66 59.67 83.72
N ALA A 292 -52.91 59.24 83.82
CA ALA A 292 -53.57 57.95 84.00
C ALA A 292 -55.04 58.32 84.25
N ILE A 293 -55.97 57.57 83.65
CA ILE A 293 -57.32 57.34 84.21
C ILE A 293 -58.23 58.58 84.33
N ASN A 294 -59.13 58.71 83.35
CA ASN A 294 -60.57 58.56 83.62
C ASN A 294 -61.37 58.53 82.30
N LYS A 295 -62.44 57.75 82.17
CA LYS A 295 -62.78 56.44 82.75
C LYS A 295 -64.01 55.97 81.98
N GLU A 296 -63.98 54.73 81.50
CA GLU A 296 -65.17 53.95 81.10
C GLU A 296 -66.07 54.51 79.97
N TYR A 297 -66.70 53.58 79.24
CA TYR A 297 -68.04 53.75 78.66
C TYR A 297 -68.26 54.47 77.31
N THR A 298 -67.23 54.87 76.56
CA THR A 298 -67.38 55.23 75.13
C THR A 298 -66.28 54.56 74.29
N LEU A 299 -66.53 53.96 73.12
CA LEU A 299 -67.33 54.38 71.95
C LEU A 299 -66.79 55.63 71.21
N CYS A 300 -65.46 55.75 71.22
CA CYS A 300 -64.64 56.39 70.18
C CYS A 300 -63.35 55.55 70.05
N LYS A 301 -62.95 55.04 68.87
CA LYS A 301 -62.46 55.71 67.64
C LYS A 301 -60.92 55.86 67.69
N ALA A 302 -60.24 55.13 66.78
CA ALA A 302 -58.77 55.07 66.53
C ALA A 302 -57.94 54.17 67.49
N ASN A 303 -56.83 53.51 67.08
CA ASN A 303 -56.43 52.90 65.77
C ASN A 303 -55.07 52.16 65.94
N LEU A 304 -54.69 51.32 64.95
CA LEU A 304 -53.35 50.73 64.67
C LEU A 304 -52.75 49.79 65.75
N GLU A 305 -52.33 48.54 65.48
CA GLU A 305 -51.51 47.90 64.40
C GLU A 305 -50.03 47.75 64.76
N LYS A 306 -49.53 46.50 64.62
CA LYS A 306 -48.16 46.05 64.24
C LYS A 306 -46.97 46.63 65.03
N LEU A 307 -45.96 45.83 65.39
CA LEU A 307 -45.04 45.22 64.42
C LEU A 307 -44.02 44.33 65.17
N ASN A 308 -43.61 43.22 64.56
CA ASN A 308 -42.41 42.40 64.83
C ASN A 308 -42.28 41.76 66.23
N GLU A 309 -42.44 40.43 66.29
CA GLU A 309 -41.40 39.41 66.05
C GLU A 309 -40.56 39.15 67.30
N ASP A 310 -40.83 37.98 67.87
CA ASP A 310 -39.85 37.02 68.38
C ASP A 310 -38.65 37.55 69.17
N HIS A 311 -38.59 37.15 70.44
CA HIS A 311 -37.77 35.99 70.84
C HIS A 311 -37.31 36.15 72.30
N HIS A 312 -37.95 35.44 73.24
CA HIS A 312 -37.21 34.49 74.08
C HIS A 312 -38.07 33.75 75.12
N LYS A 313 -37.54 32.58 75.52
CA LYS A 313 -37.74 31.85 76.78
C LYS A 313 -39.17 31.37 77.07
N CYS A 314 -39.38 30.05 77.04
CA CYS A 314 -39.08 29.14 78.16
C CYS A 314 -39.93 29.52 79.39
N THR A 315 -40.76 28.63 79.91
CA THR A 315 -40.31 27.37 80.52
C THR A 315 -41.49 26.42 80.81
N LYS A 316 -41.18 25.13 81.05
CA LYS A 316 -42.01 24.09 81.71
C LYS A 316 -43.22 23.58 80.91
N GLU A 317 -43.67 22.33 81.04
CA GLU A 317 -43.20 21.09 81.70
C GLU A 317 -43.91 19.94 80.94
N LEU A 318 -43.25 18.88 80.44
CA LEU A 318 -42.90 17.63 81.14
C LEU A 318 -44.02 17.08 82.05
N ALA A 319 -44.59 15.93 81.63
CA ALA A 319 -45.48 15.00 82.35
C ALA A 319 -47.01 15.28 82.39
N GLU A 320 -47.72 14.57 81.51
CA GLU A 320 -49.14 14.18 81.57
C GLU A 320 -49.21 12.74 81.00
N TYR A 321 -49.81 11.70 81.59
CA TYR A 321 -50.58 11.57 82.83
C TYR A 321 -50.06 10.43 83.71
N LYS A 322 -49.78 10.75 84.98
CA LYS A 322 -49.72 9.77 86.08
C LYS A 322 -50.65 10.22 87.22
N GLU A 323 -51.89 10.57 86.85
CA GLU A 323 -52.86 11.08 87.82
C GLU A 323 -54.32 10.73 87.44
N LYS A 324 -54.72 9.51 87.82
CA LYS A 324 -55.81 9.40 88.80
C LYS A 324 -55.25 8.60 89.97
N LEU A 325 -54.91 9.26 91.07
CA LEU A 325 -55.87 9.76 92.07
C LEU A 325 -56.56 8.54 92.68
N GLU A 326 -55.90 7.93 93.66
CA GLU A 326 -56.31 8.09 95.06
C GLU A 326 -57.74 7.61 95.30
N ASN A 327 -57.87 6.44 95.93
CA ASN A 327 -58.49 6.40 97.26
C ASN A 327 -58.25 5.06 97.97
N GLN A 328 -58.15 5.14 99.29
CA GLN A 328 -58.34 4.04 100.26
C GLN A 328 -57.31 2.89 100.26
N ILE A 329 -56.14 3.23 100.82
CA ILE A 329 -55.72 2.50 102.02
C ILE A 329 -56.86 2.63 103.05
N THR A 330 -57.69 1.60 103.24
CA THR A 330 -58.39 1.21 104.50
C THR A 330 -59.53 0.20 104.26
N THR A 331 -59.22 -1.06 103.93
CA THR A 331 -60.16 -2.16 104.27
C THR A 331 -59.41 -3.47 104.51
N ASN A 332 -58.85 -3.59 105.71
CA ASN A 332 -58.24 -4.82 106.18
C ASN A 332 -59.33 -5.71 106.81
N ASN A 333 -59.38 -7.00 106.43
CA ASN A 333 -60.05 -8.11 107.13
C ASN A 333 -61.58 -8.09 107.34
N ALA A 334 -62.27 -9.08 106.74
CA ALA A 334 -63.58 -9.57 107.17
C ALA A 334 -63.96 -10.84 106.36
N ILE A 335 -64.40 -11.99 106.89
CA ILE A 335 -64.52 -12.60 108.24
C ILE A 335 -64.39 -14.12 107.98
N THR A 336 -63.57 -14.90 108.69
CA THR A 336 -63.95 -15.62 109.94
C THR A 336 -62.65 -16.09 110.59
N SER A 337 -62.17 -15.60 111.75
CA SER A 337 -62.79 -15.24 113.02
C SER A 337 -63.33 -16.43 113.84
N LYS A 338 -62.44 -17.12 114.56
CA LYS A 338 -62.72 -17.57 115.94
C LYS A 338 -61.46 -17.96 116.70
N ALA A 339 -61.56 -17.91 118.03
CA ALA A 339 -60.61 -18.40 119.02
C ALA A 339 -59.25 -17.66 119.09
N ARG A 340 -59.30 -16.44 119.64
CA ARG A 340 -58.49 -16.18 120.83
C ARG A 340 -59.39 -16.44 122.05
N GLU A 341 -59.31 -17.65 122.57
CA GLU A 341 -59.91 -18.22 123.78
C GLU A 341 -59.41 -19.67 123.72
N GLU A 342 -58.57 -20.20 124.61
CA GLU A 342 -58.23 -19.82 125.98
C GLU A 342 -56.70 -19.54 126.09
N LYS A 343 -56.17 -18.85 127.11
CA LYS A 343 -56.69 -18.73 128.47
C LYS A 343 -56.34 -17.41 129.15
N GLU A 344 -57.34 -16.90 129.85
CA GLU A 344 -57.33 -15.99 131.00
C GLU A 344 -55.99 -15.41 131.50
N ILE A 345 -56.02 -14.07 131.62
CA ILE A 345 -55.70 -13.39 132.90
C ILE A 345 -54.30 -13.70 133.48
N LEU A 346 -53.28 -13.10 132.86
CA LEU A 346 -52.53 -12.09 133.61
C LEU A 346 -53.25 -10.75 133.37
N LYS A 347 -54.16 -10.32 134.24
CA LYS A 347 -53.97 -10.08 135.69
C LYS A 347 -52.82 -9.11 135.90
N ASN A 348 -53.20 -7.93 136.39
CA ASN A 348 -52.28 -6.94 136.94
C ASN A 348 -51.28 -7.62 137.88
N LYS A 349 -50.03 -7.73 137.43
CA LYS A 349 -48.87 -7.13 138.09
C LYS A 349 -49.01 -7.04 139.62
N ILE A 350 -48.49 -8.05 140.36
CA ILE A 350 -47.56 -7.93 141.52
C ILE A 350 -47.40 -9.24 142.35
N THR A 351 -46.13 -9.57 142.66
CA THR A 351 -45.53 -10.42 143.75
C THR A 351 -45.79 -11.94 143.92
N GLU A 352 -44.67 -12.68 144.09
CA GLU A 352 -44.32 -13.66 145.18
C GLU A 352 -45.19 -14.92 145.44
N LEU A 353 -44.77 -16.01 146.11
CA LEU A 353 -43.48 -16.72 146.40
C LEU A 353 -43.85 -18.08 147.10
N LEU A 354 -42.87 -19.01 147.24
CA LEU A 354 -42.78 -20.11 148.25
C LEU A 354 -43.88 -21.22 148.26
N LEU A 355 -43.66 -22.51 148.54
CA LEU A 355 -42.86 -23.29 149.53
C LEU A 355 -43.36 -23.29 150.99
N SER A 356 -43.83 -24.45 151.47
CA SER A 356 -43.22 -25.28 152.54
C SER A 356 -43.94 -26.65 152.54
N GLU A 357 -43.35 -27.82 152.86
CA GLU A 357 -42.43 -28.18 153.95
C GLU A 357 -43.17 -28.11 155.32
N GLU A 358 -43.02 -29.03 156.27
CA GLU A 358 -41.85 -29.82 156.66
C GLU A 358 -42.25 -31.01 157.55
N GLU A 359 -41.60 -32.19 157.42
CA GLU A 359 -41.34 -33.13 158.55
C GLU A 359 -40.56 -34.41 158.18
N LEU A 360 -40.44 -34.80 156.90
CA LEU A 360 -39.80 -36.10 156.53
C LEU A 360 -38.25 -36.13 156.62
N ASN A 361 -37.63 -35.13 157.25
CA ASN A 361 -36.18 -34.92 157.37
C ASN A 361 -35.40 -36.08 158.06
N LYS A 362 -36.08 -37.04 158.69
CA LYS A 362 -35.45 -38.25 159.25
C LYS A 362 -35.12 -39.35 158.23
N LYS A 363 -35.66 -39.30 157.00
CA LYS A 363 -35.39 -40.32 155.96
C LYS A 363 -34.10 -40.07 155.17
N ILE A 364 -33.60 -38.83 155.18
CA ILE A 364 -32.47 -38.36 154.35
C ILE A 364 -31.14 -39.04 154.70
N LYS A 365 -30.88 -39.35 155.98
CA LYS A 365 -29.54 -39.79 156.42
C LYS A 365 -29.09 -41.16 155.89
N LYS A 366 -30.00 -42.00 155.39
CA LYS A 366 -29.66 -43.27 154.70
C LYS A 366 -29.60 -43.15 153.16
N LEU A 367 -29.96 -42.00 152.60
CA LEU A 367 -29.89 -41.75 151.15
C LEU A 367 -28.55 -41.11 150.75
N LEU A 368 -27.91 -40.32 151.63
CA LEU A 368 -26.60 -39.68 151.36
C LEU A 368 -25.50 -40.68 150.96
N GLU A 369 -25.42 -41.83 151.63
CA GLU A 369 -24.41 -42.86 151.34
C GLU A 369 -24.62 -43.49 149.95
N ARG A 370 -25.87 -43.52 149.45
CA ARG A 370 -26.23 -44.01 148.11
C ARG A 370 -25.93 -42.99 147.00
N GLU A 371 -26.04 -41.71 147.32
CA GLU A 371 -25.77 -40.58 146.42
C GLU A 371 -24.27 -40.49 146.05
N GLN A 372 -23.39 -40.79 147.00
CA GLN A 372 -21.94 -40.68 146.83
C GLN A 372 -21.35 -41.78 145.93
N GLU A 373 -21.92 -42.99 145.93
CA GLU A 373 -21.61 -44.03 144.94
C GLU A 373 -22.07 -43.64 143.53
N LEU A 374 -23.28 -43.07 143.41
CA LEU A 374 -23.88 -42.72 142.12
C LEU A 374 -23.12 -41.59 141.40
N ASN A 375 -22.66 -40.59 142.15
CA ASN A 375 -21.88 -39.46 141.62
C ASN A 375 -20.54 -39.89 141.00
N ASN A 376 -19.90 -40.95 141.51
CA ASN A 376 -18.62 -41.42 140.99
C ASN A 376 -18.79 -42.12 139.62
N SER A 377 -19.82 -42.94 139.43
CA SER A 377 -20.15 -43.50 138.11
C SER A 377 -20.58 -42.43 137.10
N LEU A 378 -21.36 -41.44 137.53
CA LEU A 378 -21.81 -40.34 136.66
C LEU A 378 -20.63 -39.50 136.14
N LYS A 379 -19.56 -39.37 136.92
CA LYS A 379 -18.34 -38.65 136.52
C LYS A 379 -17.58 -39.40 135.42
N LEU A 380 -17.36 -40.72 135.61
CA LEU A 380 -16.69 -41.56 134.62
C LEU A 380 -17.41 -41.54 133.26
N GLU A 381 -18.74 -41.58 133.28
CA GLU A 381 -19.54 -41.58 132.05
C GLU A 381 -19.63 -40.21 131.39
N LYS A 382 -19.50 -39.11 132.17
CA LYS A 382 -19.28 -37.77 131.62
C LYS A 382 -17.96 -37.68 130.86
N ASP A 383 -16.89 -38.23 131.42
CA ASP A 383 -15.55 -38.20 130.80
C ASP A 383 -15.51 -39.05 129.51
N ASN A 384 -16.22 -40.19 129.48
CA ASN A 384 -16.43 -40.99 128.26
C ASN A 384 -17.23 -40.22 127.19
N ALA A 385 -18.32 -39.55 127.58
CA ALA A 385 -19.14 -38.76 126.65
C ALA A 385 -18.35 -37.59 126.03
N VAL A 386 -17.47 -36.93 126.81
CA VAL A 386 -16.56 -35.88 126.31
C VAL A 386 -15.56 -36.45 125.30
N ARG A 387 -14.98 -37.64 125.56
CA ARG A 387 -14.06 -38.29 124.62
C ARG A 387 -14.73 -38.62 123.28
N LEU A 388 -15.90 -39.27 123.33
CA LEU A 388 -16.69 -39.60 122.13
C LEU A 388 -17.14 -38.35 121.37
N THR A 389 -17.52 -37.28 122.06
CA THR A 389 -17.87 -36.00 121.41
C THR A 389 -16.68 -35.42 120.64
N LYS A 390 -15.47 -35.54 121.20
CA LYS A 390 -14.24 -35.10 120.53
C LYS A 390 -13.89 -35.97 119.32
N GLU A 391 -13.94 -37.29 119.47
CA GLU A 391 -13.76 -38.23 118.34
C GLU A 391 -14.79 -37.96 117.22
N ILE A 392 -16.03 -37.62 117.53
CA ILE A 392 -17.06 -37.22 116.55
C ILE A 392 -16.72 -35.87 115.88
N GLN A 393 -16.15 -34.90 116.61
CA GLN A 393 -15.69 -33.65 115.99
C GLN A 393 -14.53 -33.90 115.03
N ASP A 394 -13.51 -34.66 115.45
CA ASP A 394 -12.33 -34.96 114.64
C ASP A 394 -12.72 -35.70 113.35
N ASN A 395 -13.58 -36.73 113.43
CA ASN A 395 -14.14 -37.42 112.27
C ASN A 395 -14.98 -36.51 111.34
N ASN A 396 -15.70 -35.52 111.89
CA ASN A 396 -16.45 -34.56 111.07
C ASN A 396 -15.54 -33.56 110.35
N MET A 397 -14.39 -33.20 110.95
CA MET A 397 -13.36 -32.39 110.26
C MET A 397 -12.71 -33.19 109.14
N GLU A 398 -12.31 -34.45 109.38
CA GLU A 398 -11.73 -35.32 108.36
C GLU A 398 -12.69 -35.55 107.18
N LYS A 399 -13.99 -35.75 107.47
CA LYS A 399 -15.03 -35.83 106.44
C LYS A 399 -15.20 -34.52 105.65
N ALA A 400 -15.01 -33.36 106.28
CA ALA A 400 -15.07 -32.07 105.59
C ALA A 400 -13.87 -31.88 104.64
N ASP A 401 -12.66 -32.25 105.06
CA ASP A 401 -11.46 -32.20 104.23
C ASP A 401 -11.52 -33.20 103.06
N LEU A 402 -12.01 -34.42 103.28
CA LEU A 402 -12.26 -35.40 102.21
C LEU A 402 -13.28 -34.91 101.18
N ASN A 403 -14.40 -34.33 101.65
CA ASN A 403 -15.40 -33.74 100.75
C ASN A 403 -14.81 -32.58 99.94
N LYS A 404 -13.94 -31.75 100.54
CA LYS A 404 -13.26 -30.67 99.85
C LYS A 404 -12.31 -31.20 98.76
N GLN A 405 -11.43 -32.14 99.09
CA GLN A 405 -10.53 -32.76 98.11
C GLN A 405 -11.29 -33.42 96.95
N LEU A 406 -12.43 -34.06 97.23
CA LEU A 406 -13.29 -34.64 96.20
C LEU A 406 -13.89 -33.56 95.28
N ASN A 407 -14.32 -32.43 95.85
CA ASN A 407 -14.84 -31.29 95.07
C ASN A 407 -13.75 -30.64 94.21
N ASP A 408 -12.56 -30.43 94.78
CA ASP A 408 -11.39 -29.88 94.08
C ASP A 408 -11.01 -30.77 92.86
N LEU A 409 -11.03 -32.11 93.03
CA LEU A 409 -10.81 -33.08 91.94
C LEU A 409 -11.93 -33.04 90.88
N PHE A 410 -13.19 -32.86 91.27
CA PHE A 410 -14.29 -32.72 90.32
C PHE A 410 -14.14 -31.46 89.47
N GLU A 411 -13.86 -30.30 90.09
CA GLU A 411 -13.62 -29.04 89.38
C GLU A 411 -12.44 -29.14 88.40
N GLU A 412 -11.34 -29.79 88.80
CA GLU A 412 -10.18 -30.01 87.93
C GLU A 412 -10.53 -30.93 86.74
N SER A 413 -11.30 -32.01 86.97
CA SER A 413 -11.77 -32.89 85.89
C SER A 413 -12.76 -32.21 84.92
N GLU A 414 -13.66 -31.35 85.41
CA GLU A 414 -14.57 -30.59 84.56
C GLU A 414 -13.82 -29.56 83.71
N LYS A 415 -12.76 -28.97 84.27
CA LYS A 415 -11.86 -28.06 83.56
C LYS A 415 -11.09 -28.77 82.44
N GLU A 416 -10.55 -29.97 82.68
CA GLU A 416 -9.91 -30.77 81.63
C GLU A 416 -10.90 -31.19 80.52
N ILE A 417 -12.11 -31.63 80.91
CA ILE A 417 -13.18 -31.99 79.96
C ILE A 417 -13.59 -30.79 79.11
N THR A 418 -13.69 -29.59 79.69
CA THR A 418 -14.05 -28.38 78.94
C THR A 418 -12.92 -27.93 78.01
N GLU A 419 -11.65 -28.02 78.41
CA GLU A 419 -10.51 -27.81 77.50
C GLU A 419 -10.50 -28.80 76.33
N CYS A 420 -10.70 -30.09 76.58
CA CYS A 420 -10.76 -31.12 75.54
C CYS A 420 -11.92 -30.88 74.56
N LYS A 421 -13.11 -30.51 75.05
CA LYS A 421 -14.24 -30.10 74.20
C LYS A 421 -13.92 -28.88 73.34
N GLN A 422 -13.20 -27.89 73.89
CA GLN A 422 -12.76 -26.72 73.12
C GLN A 422 -11.71 -27.08 72.05
N LYS A 423 -10.77 -27.99 72.33
CA LYS A 423 -9.79 -28.50 71.36
C LYS A 423 -10.49 -29.26 70.21
N LEU A 424 -11.43 -30.16 70.53
CA LEU A 424 -12.27 -30.86 69.55
C LEU A 424 -13.08 -29.90 68.67
N SER A 425 -13.67 -28.86 69.28
CA SER A 425 -14.41 -27.80 68.56
C SER A 425 -13.55 -27.06 67.54
N LYS A 426 -12.29 -26.76 67.87
CA LYS A 426 -11.33 -26.13 66.94
C LYS A 426 -10.95 -27.08 65.81
N LEU A 427 -10.56 -28.32 66.13
CA LEU A 427 -10.20 -29.35 65.14
C LEU A 427 -11.32 -29.67 64.15
N ASN A 428 -12.58 -29.71 64.60
CA ASN A 428 -13.71 -29.90 63.69
C ASN A 428 -13.87 -28.75 62.71
N LYS A 429 -13.69 -27.49 63.15
CA LYS A 429 -13.75 -26.32 62.26
C LYS A 429 -12.60 -26.28 61.26
N GLU A 430 -11.40 -26.70 61.68
CA GLU A 430 -10.25 -26.83 60.78
C GLU A 430 -10.48 -27.92 59.74
N ASN A 431 -10.99 -29.09 60.12
CA ASN A 431 -11.38 -30.16 59.20
C ASN A 431 -12.47 -29.71 58.22
N GLU A 432 -13.50 -29.01 58.70
CA GLU A 432 -14.59 -28.48 57.86
C GLU A 432 -14.07 -27.45 56.86
N ALA A 433 -13.13 -26.58 57.26
CA ALA A 433 -12.45 -25.66 56.34
C ALA A 433 -11.59 -26.39 55.29
N LEU A 434 -10.85 -27.44 55.69
CA LEU A 434 -10.04 -28.25 54.77
C LEU A 434 -10.90 -29.03 53.76
N VAL A 435 -12.06 -29.57 54.18
CA VAL A 435 -13.02 -30.23 53.28
C VAL A 435 -13.53 -29.24 52.22
N ASN A 436 -14.01 -28.07 52.65
CA ASN A 436 -14.45 -27.03 51.72
C ASN A 436 -13.33 -26.60 50.73
N GLN A 437 -12.07 -26.57 51.18
CA GLN A 437 -10.94 -26.26 50.31
C GLN A 437 -10.62 -27.38 49.30
N ILE A 438 -10.79 -28.65 49.70
CA ILE A 438 -10.67 -29.81 48.80
C ILE A 438 -11.78 -29.80 47.75
N ASP A 439 -13.02 -29.45 48.12
CA ASP A 439 -14.14 -29.38 47.20
C ASP A 439 -13.93 -28.28 46.14
N LEU A 440 -13.50 -27.08 46.55
CA LEU A 440 -13.13 -25.99 45.62
C LEU A 440 -12.00 -26.40 44.65
N LEU A 441 -10.98 -27.11 45.14
CA LEU A 441 -9.88 -27.61 44.30
C LEU A 441 -10.34 -28.72 43.33
N ASN A 442 -11.33 -29.52 43.70
CA ASN A 442 -11.95 -30.50 42.80
C ASN A 442 -12.79 -29.82 41.71
N GLU A 443 -13.57 -28.80 42.05
CA GLU A 443 -14.29 -27.99 41.06
C GLU A 443 -13.32 -27.33 40.07
N GLU A 444 -12.25 -26.70 40.55
CA GLU A 444 -11.21 -26.11 39.70
C GLU A 444 -10.57 -27.15 38.77
N LYS A 445 -10.17 -28.31 39.31
CA LYS A 445 -9.66 -29.44 38.54
C LYS A 445 -10.62 -29.89 37.43
N ASP A 446 -11.92 -30.01 37.72
CA ASP A 446 -12.90 -30.44 36.72
C ASP A 446 -13.12 -29.37 35.62
N THR A 447 -13.03 -28.07 35.96
CA THR A 447 -13.02 -27.01 34.94
C THR A 447 -11.79 -27.09 34.03
N LEU A 448 -10.59 -27.28 34.60
CA LEU A 448 -9.34 -27.44 33.85
C LEU A 448 -9.36 -28.70 32.96
N VAL A 449 -9.92 -29.81 33.44
CA VAL A 449 -10.11 -31.04 32.62
C VAL A 449 -11.07 -30.77 31.45
N SER A 450 -12.15 -30.01 31.66
CA SER A 450 -13.06 -29.59 30.60
C SER A 450 -12.36 -28.72 29.54
N GLU A 451 -11.49 -27.80 29.97
CA GLU A 451 -10.73 -26.91 29.08
C GLU A 451 -9.64 -27.66 28.28
N ILE A 452 -8.88 -28.55 28.93
CA ILE A 452 -7.94 -29.47 28.25
C ILE A 452 -8.64 -30.30 27.17
N ASN A 453 -9.86 -30.77 27.43
CA ASN A 453 -10.64 -31.53 26.46
C ASN A 453 -11.18 -30.69 25.28
N LYS A 454 -11.35 -29.37 25.45
CA LYS A 454 -11.64 -28.45 24.34
C LYS A 454 -10.39 -28.21 23.50
N LEU A 455 -9.28 -27.88 24.14
CA LEU A 455 -7.99 -27.65 23.48
C LEU A 455 -7.52 -28.87 22.67
N LYS A 456 -7.75 -30.09 23.16
CA LYS A 456 -7.51 -31.32 22.37
C LYS A 456 -8.34 -31.39 21.09
N LYS A 457 -9.63 -31.04 21.15
CA LYS A 457 -10.49 -31.03 19.95
C LYS A 457 -10.06 -29.97 18.94
N GLU A 458 -9.64 -28.80 19.42
CA GLU A 458 -9.06 -27.74 18.58
C GLU A 458 -7.74 -28.19 17.94
N GLN A 459 -6.88 -28.88 18.70
CA GLN A 459 -5.66 -29.50 18.18
C GLN A 459 -5.96 -30.55 17.10
N ASP A 460 -6.97 -31.41 17.29
CA ASP A 460 -7.39 -32.40 16.29
C ASP A 460 -7.93 -31.74 15.02
N ILE A 461 -8.68 -30.63 15.14
CA ILE A 461 -9.16 -29.85 13.99
C ILE A 461 -7.97 -29.25 13.23
N LEU A 462 -7.06 -28.56 13.92
CA LEU A 462 -5.86 -27.96 13.32
C LEU A 462 -4.97 -29.00 12.65
N ASN A 463 -4.80 -30.20 13.24
CA ASN A 463 -4.05 -31.30 12.63
C ASN A 463 -4.68 -31.76 11.30
N ASN A 464 -6.01 -31.81 11.22
CA ASN A 464 -6.72 -32.15 9.98
C ASN A 464 -6.60 -31.03 8.93
N GLU A 465 -6.64 -29.76 9.34
CA GLU A 465 -6.41 -28.61 8.44
C GLU A 465 -4.97 -28.61 7.88
N ILE A 466 -3.96 -28.82 8.73
CA ILE A 466 -2.55 -28.97 8.32
C ILE A 466 -2.40 -30.12 7.32
N LYS A 467 -3.05 -31.26 7.56
CA LYS A 467 -3.04 -32.38 6.61
C LYS A 467 -3.63 -31.98 5.26
N ASN A 468 -4.80 -31.34 5.24
CA ASN A 468 -5.45 -30.90 4.00
C ASN A 468 -4.59 -29.86 3.24
N ILE A 469 -3.88 -28.99 3.95
CA ILE A 469 -2.93 -28.03 3.36
C ILE A 469 -1.73 -28.76 2.74
N ASN A 470 -1.17 -29.76 3.42
CA ASN A 470 -0.09 -30.59 2.87
C ASN A 470 -0.55 -31.36 1.61
N ASP A 471 -1.70 -32.05 1.68
CA ASP A 471 -2.31 -32.74 0.54
C ASP A 471 -2.61 -31.79 -0.66
N THR A 472 -2.71 -30.48 -0.42
CA THR A 472 -2.90 -29.44 -1.44
C THR A 472 -1.55 -28.93 -1.97
N ASN A 473 -0.56 -28.73 -1.10
CA ASN A 473 0.81 -28.37 -1.50
C ASN A 473 1.48 -29.46 -2.34
N ASP A 474 1.23 -30.74 -2.05
CA ASP A 474 1.75 -31.86 -2.85
C ASP A 474 1.19 -31.84 -4.27
N LYS A 475 -0.11 -31.56 -4.44
CA LYS A 475 -0.75 -31.39 -5.76
C LYS A 475 -0.20 -30.19 -6.52
N LEU A 476 -0.08 -29.04 -5.85
CA LEU A 476 0.50 -27.83 -6.45
C LEU A 476 1.96 -28.06 -6.87
N SER A 477 2.74 -28.78 -6.08
CA SER A 477 4.12 -29.16 -6.42
C SER A 477 4.16 -30.04 -7.67
N GLN A 478 3.22 -30.98 -7.81
CA GLN A 478 3.10 -31.83 -9.00
C GLN A 478 2.61 -31.05 -10.24
N GLU A 479 1.73 -30.06 -10.09
CA GLU A 479 1.33 -29.15 -11.17
C GLU A 479 2.48 -28.24 -11.64
N ILE A 480 3.31 -27.75 -10.72
CA ILE A 480 4.54 -27.00 -11.03
C ILE A 480 5.52 -27.89 -11.82
N GLU A 481 5.80 -29.12 -11.33
CA GLU A 481 6.73 -30.03 -12.02
C GLU A 481 6.25 -30.38 -13.44
N ASN A 482 4.95 -30.58 -13.64
CA ASN A 482 4.38 -30.81 -14.97
C ASN A 482 4.50 -29.57 -15.88
N SER A 483 4.35 -28.37 -15.32
CA SER A 483 4.48 -27.10 -16.05
C SER A 483 5.94 -26.83 -16.46
N ASP A 484 6.90 -27.16 -15.60
CA ASP A 484 8.34 -27.03 -15.90
C ASP A 484 8.76 -28.02 -17.01
N ARG A 485 8.29 -29.28 -16.97
CA ARG A 485 8.53 -30.25 -18.06
C ARG A 485 7.96 -29.79 -19.41
N GLU A 486 6.77 -29.19 -19.41
CA GLU A 486 6.15 -28.65 -20.62
C GLU A 486 6.92 -27.43 -21.16
N LYS A 487 7.41 -26.56 -20.26
CA LYS A 487 8.30 -25.45 -20.63
C LYS A 487 9.59 -25.96 -21.26
N GLU A 488 10.24 -26.97 -20.69
CA GLU A 488 11.46 -27.58 -21.28
C GLU A 488 11.20 -28.15 -22.68
N ARG A 489 10.04 -28.81 -22.89
CA ARG A 489 9.62 -29.30 -24.21
C ARG A 489 9.51 -28.17 -25.23
N LEU A 490 8.80 -27.08 -24.86
CA LEU A 490 8.59 -25.92 -25.72
C LEU A 490 9.89 -25.15 -26.01
N GLU A 491 10.81 -25.04 -25.04
CA GLU A 491 12.14 -24.46 -25.26
C GLU A 491 12.97 -25.32 -26.24
N GLY A 492 12.85 -26.64 -26.18
CA GLY A 492 13.42 -27.57 -27.16
C GLY A 492 12.88 -27.35 -28.58
N GLU A 493 11.55 -27.29 -28.74
CA GLU A 493 10.88 -27.06 -30.03
C GLU A 493 11.21 -25.67 -30.63
N LEU A 494 11.31 -24.63 -29.79
CA LEU A 494 11.77 -23.31 -30.21
C LEU A 494 13.22 -23.30 -30.66
N LYS A 495 14.09 -24.12 -30.04
CA LYS A 495 15.50 -24.24 -30.43
C LYS A 495 15.64 -24.91 -31.80
N ILE A 496 14.89 -25.99 -32.05
CA ILE A 496 14.85 -26.65 -33.36
C ILE A 496 14.35 -25.66 -34.42
N THR A 497 13.21 -25.02 -34.17
CA THR A 497 12.61 -24.04 -35.09
C THR A 497 13.53 -22.85 -35.39
N ARG A 498 14.37 -22.41 -34.44
CA ARG A 498 15.40 -21.38 -34.68
C ARG A 498 16.49 -21.89 -35.63
N ASN A 499 17.03 -23.08 -35.38
CA ASN A 499 18.05 -23.68 -36.23
C ASN A 499 17.52 -23.86 -37.68
N ASP A 500 16.28 -24.34 -37.83
CA ASP A 500 15.66 -24.53 -39.15
C ASP A 500 15.49 -23.20 -39.90
N ASN A 501 15.10 -22.12 -39.21
CA ASN A 501 15.05 -20.78 -39.79
C ASN A 501 16.44 -20.22 -40.15
N GLU A 502 17.49 -20.52 -39.37
CA GLU A 502 18.86 -20.13 -39.72
C GLU A 502 19.36 -20.89 -40.95
N ASN A 503 19.06 -22.18 -41.06
CA ASN A 503 19.37 -23.01 -42.23
C ASN A 503 18.65 -22.49 -43.48
N LEU A 504 17.32 -22.30 -43.43
CA LEU A 504 16.53 -21.74 -44.53
C LEU A 504 17.01 -20.35 -44.97
N LYS A 505 17.48 -19.53 -44.03
CA LYS A 505 18.07 -18.22 -44.33
C LYS A 505 19.44 -18.35 -45.04
N GLY A 506 20.21 -19.39 -44.73
CA GLY A 506 21.42 -19.77 -45.46
C GLY A 506 21.10 -20.18 -46.89
N GLU A 507 20.22 -21.17 -47.06
CA GLU A 507 19.77 -21.66 -48.38
C GLU A 507 19.21 -20.52 -49.26
N LEU A 508 18.39 -19.64 -48.69
CA LEU A 508 17.83 -18.50 -49.42
C LEU A 508 18.91 -17.49 -49.87
N LYS A 509 19.99 -17.34 -49.09
CA LYS A 509 21.14 -16.50 -49.47
C LYS A 509 21.95 -17.13 -50.60
N GLU A 510 22.20 -18.43 -50.55
CA GLU A 510 22.89 -19.17 -51.62
C GLU A 510 22.10 -19.09 -52.93
N VAL A 511 20.79 -19.37 -52.91
CA VAL A 511 19.92 -19.25 -54.09
C VAL A 511 19.88 -17.82 -54.63
N HIS A 512 19.94 -16.80 -53.76
CA HIS A 512 19.99 -15.41 -54.21
C HIS A 512 21.30 -15.09 -54.94
N GLU A 513 22.44 -15.54 -54.40
CA GLU A 513 23.76 -15.36 -55.01
C GLU A 513 23.87 -16.12 -56.35
N GLU A 514 23.37 -17.35 -56.43
CA GLU A 514 23.29 -18.10 -57.70
C GLU A 514 22.45 -17.37 -58.76
N LYS A 515 21.29 -16.83 -58.37
CA LYS A 515 20.40 -16.11 -59.29
C LYS A 515 20.98 -14.76 -59.71
N GLU A 516 21.71 -14.07 -58.83
CA GLU A 516 22.43 -12.85 -59.19
C GLU A 516 23.53 -13.14 -60.21
N VAL A 517 24.28 -14.23 -60.06
CA VAL A 517 25.28 -14.67 -61.05
C VAL A 517 24.62 -15.03 -62.39
N GLU A 518 23.51 -15.77 -62.38
CA GLU A 518 22.78 -16.14 -63.61
C GLU A 518 22.26 -14.90 -64.35
N VAL A 519 21.68 -13.93 -63.63
CA VAL A 519 21.23 -12.65 -64.21
C VAL A 519 22.41 -11.88 -64.81
N ASN A 520 23.54 -11.79 -64.10
CA ASN A 520 24.74 -11.09 -64.60
C ASN A 520 25.33 -11.74 -65.86
N ILE A 521 25.25 -13.07 -66.01
CA ILE A 521 25.61 -13.77 -67.25
C ILE A 521 24.65 -13.39 -68.38
N LYS A 522 23.33 -13.41 -68.11
CA LYS A 522 22.30 -13.06 -69.11
C LYS A 522 22.38 -11.61 -69.56
N VAL A 523 22.73 -10.67 -68.67
CA VAL A 523 22.98 -9.27 -69.03
C VAL A 523 24.15 -9.15 -70.02
N LYS A 524 25.26 -9.86 -69.79
CA LYS A 524 26.41 -9.88 -70.72
C LYS A 524 26.05 -10.46 -72.09
N GLU A 525 25.31 -11.57 -72.13
CA GLU A 525 24.81 -12.13 -73.40
C GLU A 525 23.95 -11.10 -74.17
N ILE A 526 23.11 -10.34 -73.47
CA ILE A 526 22.28 -9.28 -74.08
C ILE A 526 23.15 -8.11 -74.58
N GLU A 527 24.17 -7.68 -73.83
CA GLU A 527 25.11 -6.64 -74.26
C GLU A 527 25.89 -7.06 -75.51
N GLU A 528 26.40 -8.30 -75.56
CA GLU A 528 27.06 -8.86 -76.74
C GLU A 528 26.12 -8.87 -77.96
N VAL A 529 24.89 -9.36 -77.80
CA VAL A 529 23.88 -9.35 -78.88
C VAL A 529 23.59 -7.92 -79.34
N SER A 530 23.40 -6.97 -78.40
CA SER A 530 23.15 -5.55 -78.71
C SER A 530 24.29 -4.93 -79.53
N ASN A 531 25.54 -5.17 -79.13
CA ASN A 531 26.73 -4.70 -79.86
C ASN A 531 26.81 -5.29 -81.28
N THR A 532 26.49 -6.58 -81.45
CA THR A 532 26.45 -7.19 -82.79
C THR A 532 25.32 -6.64 -83.66
N LEU A 533 24.16 -6.33 -83.05
CA LEU A 533 23.03 -5.71 -83.75
C LEU A 533 23.40 -4.30 -84.24
N GLU A 534 23.98 -3.47 -83.38
CA GLU A 534 24.44 -2.12 -83.76
C GLU A 534 25.47 -2.18 -84.90
N SER A 535 26.42 -3.12 -84.87
CA SER A 535 27.34 -3.35 -85.99
C SER A 535 26.61 -3.71 -87.28
N LYS A 536 25.54 -4.51 -87.22
CA LYS A 536 24.75 -4.91 -88.40
C LYS A 536 23.85 -3.80 -88.91
N GLU A 537 23.33 -2.94 -88.05
CA GLU A 537 22.60 -1.73 -88.45
C GLU A 537 23.50 -0.72 -89.17
N ASN A 538 24.75 -0.56 -88.70
CA ASN A 538 25.76 0.26 -89.36
C ASN A 538 26.18 -0.31 -90.73
N ASP A 539 26.42 -1.62 -90.84
CA ASP A 539 26.63 -2.32 -92.12
C ASP A 539 25.46 -2.07 -93.09
N LEU A 540 24.22 -2.23 -92.60
CA LEU A 540 23.00 -2.04 -93.39
C LEU A 540 22.83 -0.59 -93.86
N ARG A 541 23.17 0.41 -93.02
CA ARG A 541 23.19 1.82 -93.42
C ARG A 541 24.16 2.05 -94.57
N ARG A 542 25.40 1.53 -94.47
CA ARG A 542 26.40 1.65 -95.55
C ARG A 542 25.94 1.00 -96.85
N ILE A 543 25.35 -0.20 -96.78
CA ILE A 543 24.81 -0.90 -97.95
C ILE A 543 23.67 -0.11 -98.61
N LYS A 544 22.79 0.55 -97.83
CA LYS A 544 21.74 1.42 -98.37
C LYS A 544 22.31 2.65 -99.08
N GLU A 545 23.36 3.25 -98.56
CA GLU A 545 24.05 4.38 -99.20
C GLU A 545 24.77 3.96 -100.50
N GLU A 546 25.44 2.80 -100.49
CA GLU A 546 26.04 2.17 -101.67
C GLU A 546 24.97 1.87 -102.73
N LEU A 547 23.82 1.29 -102.35
CA LEU A 547 22.69 1.02 -103.26
C LEU A 547 22.15 2.32 -103.88
N ALA A 548 21.85 3.34 -103.08
CA ALA A 548 21.39 4.64 -103.57
C ALA A 548 22.42 5.36 -104.46
N SER A 549 23.72 5.05 -104.32
CA SER A 549 24.76 5.51 -105.26
C SER A 549 24.69 4.78 -106.60
N ARG A 550 24.44 3.45 -106.58
CA ARG A 550 24.29 2.62 -107.79
C ARG A 550 23.01 2.94 -108.54
N GLU A 551 21.88 3.13 -107.87
CA GLU A 551 20.61 3.56 -108.48
C GLU A 551 20.78 4.88 -109.24
N ARG A 552 21.48 5.86 -108.65
CA ARG A 552 21.81 7.14 -109.32
C ARG A 552 22.76 6.97 -110.50
N ALA A 553 23.62 5.95 -110.51
CA ALA A 553 24.46 5.62 -111.67
C ALA A 553 23.67 4.92 -112.77
N LEU A 554 22.77 4.00 -112.40
CA LEU A 554 21.84 3.32 -113.31
C LEU A 554 20.94 4.32 -114.04
N ALA A 555 20.30 5.24 -113.32
CA ALA A 555 19.46 6.28 -113.91
C ALA A 555 20.22 7.22 -114.89
N ARG A 556 21.54 7.40 -114.71
CA ARG A 556 22.39 8.12 -115.68
C ARG A 556 22.62 7.30 -116.94
N LEU A 557 22.93 6.00 -116.79
CA LEU A 557 23.15 5.09 -117.91
C LEU A 557 21.86 4.84 -118.71
N GLU A 558 20.71 4.74 -118.05
CA GLU A 558 19.39 4.65 -118.70
C GLU A 558 19.10 5.90 -119.53
N LYS A 559 19.39 7.09 -119.00
CA LYS A 559 19.27 8.34 -119.76
C LYS A 559 20.26 8.41 -120.93
N GLU A 560 21.51 8.00 -120.73
CA GLU A 560 22.49 7.92 -121.84
C GLU A 560 22.02 6.95 -122.92
N LEU A 561 21.38 5.83 -122.55
CA LEU A 561 20.79 4.88 -123.49
C LEU A 561 19.63 5.52 -124.27
N GLU A 562 18.71 6.21 -123.61
CA GLU A 562 17.60 6.95 -124.24
C GLU A 562 18.12 8.02 -125.22
N ASP A 563 19.14 8.79 -124.83
CA ASP A 563 19.80 9.77 -125.70
C ASP A 563 20.44 9.08 -126.94
N LYS A 564 21.04 7.89 -126.78
CA LYS A 564 21.60 7.10 -127.89
C LYS A 564 20.52 6.51 -128.79
N GLU A 565 19.41 6.02 -128.25
CA GLU A 565 18.25 5.55 -129.02
C GLU A 565 17.64 6.70 -129.83
N GLY A 566 17.53 7.89 -129.25
CA GLY A 566 17.11 9.11 -129.95
C GLY A 566 18.03 9.49 -131.11
N ILE A 567 19.34 9.29 -130.98
CA ILE A 567 20.32 9.45 -132.08
C ILE A 567 20.12 8.36 -133.14
N PHE A 568 19.98 7.09 -132.76
CA PHE A 568 19.72 5.99 -133.68
C PHE A 568 18.43 6.19 -134.48
N LEU A 569 17.37 6.72 -133.85
CA LEU A 569 16.10 7.01 -134.53
C LEU A 569 16.23 8.15 -135.56
N LYS A 570 17.08 9.16 -135.31
CA LYS A 570 17.43 10.19 -136.29
C LYS A 570 18.20 9.59 -137.47
N LEU A 571 19.28 8.85 -137.20
CA LEU A 571 20.09 8.18 -138.22
C LEU A 571 19.25 7.22 -139.08
N LYS A 572 18.30 6.48 -138.47
CA LYS A 572 17.37 5.61 -139.19
C LYS A 572 16.50 6.40 -140.18
N ARG A 573 15.94 7.54 -139.78
CA ARG A 573 15.15 8.42 -140.67
C ARG A 573 16.01 9.02 -141.79
N GLU A 574 17.26 9.36 -141.52
CA GLU A 574 18.20 9.83 -142.54
C GLU A 574 18.53 8.72 -143.57
N ILE A 575 18.70 7.48 -143.12
CA ILE A 575 18.87 6.31 -144.00
C ILE A 575 17.60 6.08 -144.84
N GLU A 576 16.41 6.05 -144.23
CA GLU A 576 15.13 5.90 -144.94
C GLU A 576 14.92 7.01 -146.00
N ALA A 577 15.31 8.25 -145.70
CA ALA A 577 15.28 9.36 -146.66
C ALA A 577 16.28 9.13 -147.82
N LYS A 578 17.51 8.69 -147.52
CA LYS A 578 18.52 8.37 -148.54
C LYS A 578 18.15 7.17 -149.41
N GLU A 579 17.49 6.16 -148.86
CA GLU A 579 16.93 5.04 -149.63
C GLU A 579 15.82 5.52 -150.57
N LYS A 580 14.98 6.47 -150.14
CA LYS A 580 13.97 7.08 -150.99
C LYS A 580 14.58 7.88 -152.15
N ASP A 581 15.60 8.70 -151.87
CA ASP A 581 16.36 9.44 -152.89
C ASP A 581 17.07 8.50 -153.89
N LEU A 582 17.60 7.37 -153.39
CA LEU A 582 18.22 6.34 -154.23
C LEU A 582 17.19 5.65 -155.12
N ASN A 583 15.98 5.38 -154.61
CA ASN A 583 14.92 4.74 -155.39
C ASN A 583 14.34 5.67 -156.46
N THR A 584 14.17 6.98 -156.21
CA THR A 584 13.80 7.93 -157.27
C THR A 584 14.91 8.09 -158.33
N SER A 585 16.17 8.01 -157.91
CA SER A 585 17.32 7.96 -158.83
C SER A 585 17.31 6.71 -159.70
N LYS A 586 17.01 5.52 -159.14
CA LYS A 586 16.84 4.28 -159.91
C LYS A 586 15.72 4.39 -160.95
N VAL A 587 14.54 4.89 -160.56
CA VAL A 587 13.42 5.10 -161.51
C VAL A 587 13.82 6.03 -162.66
N SER A 588 14.62 7.06 -162.39
CA SER A 588 15.15 7.95 -163.43
C SER A 588 16.17 7.24 -164.35
N ILE A 589 16.97 6.32 -163.81
CA ILE A 589 17.89 5.48 -164.60
C ILE A 589 17.10 4.51 -165.48
N ASP A 590 16.06 3.86 -164.96
CA ASP A 590 15.21 2.94 -165.72
C ASP A 590 14.49 3.66 -166.89
N ASP A 591 14.00 4.88 -166.66
CA ASP A 591 13.37 5.72 -167.70
C ASP A 591 14.38 6.17 -168.77
N LEU A 592 15.63 6.45 -168.39
CA LEU A 592 16.73 6.70 -169.34
C LEU A 592 17.12 5.44 -170.12
N GLN A 593 17.13 4.26 -169.49
CA GLN A 593 17.34 2.98 -170.19
C GLN A 593 16.22 2.67 -171.18
N GLY A 594 14.96 2.97 -170.81
CA GLY A 594 13.81 2.88 -171.73
C GLY A 594 14.00 3.74 -172.98
N LYS A 595 14.42 5.00 -172.80
CA LYS A 595 14.75 5.93 -173.90
C LYS A 595 15.91 5.43 -174.76
N MET A 596 16.97 4.88 -174.14
CA MET A 596 18.07 4.25 -174.89
C MET A 596 17.61 3.04 -175.72
N SER A 597 16.67 2.24 -175.22
CA SER A 597 16.12 1.08 -175.93
C SER A 597 15.31 1.49 -177.18
N ILE A 598 14.58 2.62 -177.10
CA ILE A 598 13.88 3.21 -178.25
C ILE A 598 14.88 3.71 -179.30
N LEU A 599 15.89 4.49 -178.90
CA LEU A 599 16.97 4.97 -179.79
C LEU A 599 17.76 3.82 -180.42
N ALA A 600 17.93 2.69 -179.71
CA ALA A 600 18.57 1.50 -180.25
C ALA A 600 17.76 0.87 -181.39
N LYS A 601 16.42 0.83 -181.28
CA LYS A 601 15.53 0.38 -182.35
C LYS A 601 15.54 1.30 -183.57
N GLU A 602 15.45 2.62 -183.37
CA GLU A 602 15.53 3.59 -184.48
C GLU A 602 16.86 3.44 -185.25
N LYS A 603 17.97 3.21 -184.53
CA LYS A 603 19.27 2.93 -185.14
C LYS A 603 19.28 1.61 -185.93
N GLU A 604 18.60 0.58 -185.46
CA GLU A 604 18.48 -0.72 -186.15
C GLU A 604 17.60 -0.63 -187.40
N GLU A 605 16.50 0.13 -187.36
CA GLU A 605 15.65 0.42 -188.52
C GLU A 605 16.44 1.17 -189.61
N LEU A 606 17.18 2.23 -189.24
CA LEU A 606 18.06 2.96 -190.15
C LEU A 606 19.19 2.09 -190.73
N ALA A 607 19.73 1.14 -189.95
CA ALA A 607 20.74 0.20 -190.43
C ALA A 607 20.17 -0.76 -191.48
N ASN A 608 18.98 -1.31 -191.22
CA ASN A 608 18.26 -2.19 -192.16
C ASN A 608 17.91 -1.47 -193.48
N GLU A 609 17.51 -0.20 -193.41
CA GLU A 609 17.23 0.61 -194.60
C GLU A 609 18.51 0.91 -195.42
N ASN A 610 19.63 1.20 -194.73
CA ASN A 610 20.94 1.40 -195.37
C ASN A 610 21.48 0.11 -196.03
N ASP A 611 21.27 -1.07 -195.44
CA ASP A 611 21.65 -2.36 -196.06
C ASP A 611 20.80 -2.66 -197.30
N LYS A 612 19.52 -2.26 -197.30
CA LYS A 612 18.62 -2.39 -198.45
C LYS A 612 19.07 -1.53 -199.63
N LEU A 613 19.42 -0.26 -199.37
CA LEU A 613 20.02 0.64 -200.36
C LEU A 613 21.36 0.10 -200.89
N ASN A 614 22.20 -0.51 -200.05
CA ASN A 614 23.42 -1.16 -200.48
C ASN A 614 23.17 -2.40 -201.36
N GLN A 615 22.11 -3.17 -201.12
CA GLN A 615 21.72 -4.25 -202.04
C GLN A 615 21.30 -3.73 -203.41
N GLU A 616 20.49 -2.66 -203.46
CA GLU A 616 20.11 -2.02 -204.72
C GLU A 616 21.33 -1.45 -205.48
N ALA A 617 22.28 -0.81 -204.78
CA ALA A 617 23.52 -0.36 -205.38
C ALA A 617 24.33 -1.53 -206.01
N ARG A 618 24.36 -2.70 -205.37
CA ARG A 618 25.02 -3.90 -205.90
C ARG A 618 24.31 -4.50 -207.12
N THR A 619 22.98 -4.51 -207.17
CA THR A 619 22.25 -5.02 -208.35
C THR A 619 22.44 -4.10 -209.56
N PHE A 620 22.43 -2.77 -209.37
CA PHE A 620 22.80 -1.83 -210.42
C PHE A 620 24.26 -2.03 -210.89
N HIS A 621 25.20 -2.28 -209.98
CA HIS A 621 26.60 -2.52 -210.31
C HIS A 621 26.81 -3.81 -211.14
N ASN A 622 26.14 -4.91 -210.77
CA ASN A 622 26.19 -6.16 -211.53
C ASN A 622 25.61 -5.98 -212.95
N ARG A 623 24.51 -5.23 -213.08
CA ARG A 623 23.90 -4.90 -214.38
C ARG A 623 24.83 -4.11 -215.29
N LEU A 624 25.67 -3.24 -214.71
CA LEU A 624 26.71 -2.49 -215.42
C LEU A 624 27.80 -3.44 -215.95
N PHE A 625 28.23 -4.41 -215.15
CA PHE A 625 29.24 -5.40 -215.52
C PHE A 625 28.76 -6.33 -216.66
N GLU A 626 27.50 -6.77 -216.65
CA GLU A 626 26.91 -7.55 -217.75
C GLU A 626 27.01 -6.80 -219.09
N LEU A 627 26.59 -5.52 -219.10
CA LEU A 627 26.63 -4.67 -220.30
C LEU A 627 28.07 -4.38 -220.77
N GLN A 628 29.02 -4.23 -219.85
CA GLN A 628 30.44 -4.10 -220.20
C GLN A 628 31.02 -5.38 -220.83
N ALA A 629 30.63 -6.56 -220.34
CA ALA A 629 31.05 -7.84 -220.92
C ALA A 629 30.49 -8.08 -222.33
N GLU A 630 29.23 -7.70 -222.60
CA GLU A 630 28.66 -7.75 -223.96
C GLU A 630 29.39 -6.84 -224.95
N ILE A 631 29.82 -5.65 -224.52
CA ILE A 631 30.61 -4.72 -225.35
C ILE A 631 31.95 -5.34 -225.72
N ILE A 632 32.70 -5.88 -224.74
CA ILE A 632 34.00 -6.52 -224.96
C ILE A 632 33.89 -7.72 -225.92
N ASN A 633 32.86 -8.55 -225.78
CA ASN A 633 32.65 -9.70 -226.67
C ASN A 633 32.47 -9.27 -228.14
N LYS A 634 31.75 -8.16 -228.40
CA LYS A 634 31.59 -7.63 -229.76
C LYS A 634 32.88 -7.02 -230.33
N GLU A 635 33.73 -6.43 -229.49
CA GLU A 635 35.03 -5.91 -229.93
C GLU A 635 36.00 -7.04 -230.36
N ILE A 636 35.95 -8.19 -229.69
CA ILE A 636 36.78 -9.38 -230.03
C ILE A 636 36.41 -9.96 -231.40
N GLU A 637 35.12 -10.01 -231.77
CA GLU A 637 34.70 -10.46 -233.12
C GLU A 637 35.23 -9.53 -234.22
N ILE A 638 35.20 -8.21 -233.98
CA ILE A 638 35.70 -7.19 -234.93
C ILE A 638 37.22 -7.33 -235.15
N ALA A 639 37.98 -7.74 -234.12
CA ALA A 639 39.42 -7.91 -234.21
C ALA A 639 39.85 -9.11 -235.10
N ARG A 640 39.05 -10.20 -235.14
CA ARG A 640 39.37 -11.38 -235.97
C ARG A 640 39.20 -11.13 -237.47
N ALA A 641 38.38 -10.15 -237.87
CA ALA A 641 38.00 -9.92 -239.28
C ALA A 641 39.03 -9.14 -240.14
N LYS A 642 40.28 -8.93 -239.67
CA LYS A 642 41.24 -8.00 -240.32
C LYS A 642 42.58 -8.60 -240.77
N LYS A 643 42.73 -9.93 -240.84
CA LYS A 643 44.04 -10.54 -241.12
C LYS A 643 44.03 -11.74 -242.09
N GLU A 644 43.38 -11.61 -243.27
CA GLU A 644 43.92 -12.21 -244.50
C GLU A 644 43.34 -11.63 -245.81
N GLN A 645 44.25 -11.02 -246.58
CA GLN A 645 44.30 -10.96 -248.03
C GLN A 645 45.79 -11.15 -248.33
N VAL A 646 46.34 -12.22 -248.91
CA VAL A 646 45.86 -13.51 -249.47
C VAL A 646 44.63 -14.13 -248.80
N GLY A 647 43.49 -14.43 -249.44
CA GLY A 647 42.97 -14.01 -250.75
C GLY A 647 41.74 -13.07 -250.61
N PRO A 648 41.15 -12.56 -251.71
CA PRO A 648 40.49 -11.24 -251.66
C PRO A 648 38.96 -11.17 -251.60
N ILE A 649 38.44 -10.34 -250.69
CA ILE A 649 37.34 -9.33 -250.80
C ILE A 649 37.03 -8.79 -249.36
N VAL A 650 37.01 -7.49 -248.96
CA VAL A 650 36.56 -6.18 -249.47
C VAL A 650 35.34 -5.63 -248.66
N LYS A 651 35.50 -4.44 -248.02
CA LYS A 651 34.47 -3.44 -247.57
C LYS A 651 33.36 -3.92 -246.58
N LYS A 652 33.11 -3.28 -245.42
CA LYS A 652 32.28 -2.05 -245.15
C LYS A 652 32.04 -2.00 -243.60
N LYS A 653 31.62 -0.92 -242.90
CA LYS A 653 31.83 0.55 -243.02
C LYS A 653 31.18 1.25 -241.79
N ARG A 654 31.93 2.14 -241.11
CA ARG A 654 31.63 2.85 -239.83
C ARG A 654 31.87 2.01 -238.58
#